data_AF-A0A8S9KJ92-F1
#
_entry.id   AF-A0A8S9KJ92-F1
#
_cell.length_a   1.000
_cell.length_b   1.000
_cell.length_c   1.000
_cell.angle_alpha   90.00
_cell.angle_beta   90.00
_cell.angle_gamma   90.00
#
_symmetry.space_group_name_H-M   'P 1'
#
loop_
_entity.id
_entity.type
_entity.pdbx_description
1 polymer ?
#
loop_
_entity_poly.entity_id
_entity_poly.type
_entity_poly.pdbx_seq_one_letter_code
_entity_poly.pdbx_strand_id
1 'polypeptide(L)'
;MIVRRGLVAAHFLAPHLRPLTPLLPRRRSNPRLCSSYSSPSLRITASGDMAETRSPPAAKKVEHVMRMFGDVRVDNYYWLRDDSRCNPDMLSYLREENDYTGSVMSGTKEFEDKLFAEIRGRIKEDDISAPLRKGPYYYYKKNLQGKEYVQHCRRLIADNKAEPSVYDTMPTGPDAPPEHIILDENIKAQEYDYYSIGAFKASPDHKLVAYAEDTKGDEIYTVNVIDSEDLKPLGQPLKGLTCYLEWAGNDALVYITMDEILRPDKVWLHKLGTEQSSDVCLYHEKDDMFSLDLHASESHKYIFVASESKTTRFVFSLDVSKPQEGLQVLTPRVDGIDSSASHRGNHFFIQRRSTEFYNSELVACSVDDTSKTTVLIPHRESVKIQEIQLFRDHLAVFEREQGLQKITVHRLPAEGEPLNKLQAGRSVSFVDPVYSIDSTESEFASNVLRFRYSSMKTPPSVYDYDMDSGTSVIKKIDTVLGGFDASNYVTERKWVTAADGTQIPMSIVYNKNLAKLDGSDPCLLYGYGSYEISVDPYFKASRLSLLDRGFIYVIAHVRGGGEMGRQWYENGKLLKKKNTFTDFIACAESLIELKYCSKEKLCVEGRSAGGLLMGAVLNMRPDLFKVVIAGVPFVDVLTTMLDPTIPLTTSEWEKIALAWMFQKETRSAPCLGGILADDQGLGKTISTIALILKQMHEAKSKSENSSNQVAEALDLDADDESENAFVKQESKAISVNGSFGMKKAKDEEASTSTRKFNGKRPAAGTLIVCPASVVRQWARELDDKVTEEAKLSVLIYHGGNRTKDPTELAKYDVVMTTYAIVSNEVPKKALKDDDENDEKYADDHGLASGFMSKKRKNVLGAPKKSKKRGKKNADDSDPDCGALAKVGWFRVVLDEAQTIKNHRTQVARACCGLRAKRRWCLSGTPIQNTIDDLYSYFRFLRYDPYAVYKSFYSTIKVPISRNSQIGYKKLQAILKAIMLRRTKGTLLDGQPIINLPPKTINLSKVDFSVEERSFYTKLESDSRSQFKEL
;
A
#
# COMPACT_ATOMS: atom_id res chain seq x y z
N MET A 1 9.44 -2.63 5.42
CA MET A 1 9.72 -4.08 5.38
C MET A 1 9.56 -4.76 4.01
N ILE A 2 8.48 -4.55 3.24
CA ILE A 2 8.36 -5.04 1.82
C ILE A 2 9.56 -4.60 0.95
N VAL A 3 10.11 -3.43 1.27
CA VAL A 3 11.31 -2.87 0.61
C VAL A 3 12.60 -3.57 1.04
N ARG A 4 12.73 -4.05 2.29
CA ARG A 4 13.88 -4.88 2.73
C ARG A 4 13.82 -6.25 2.08
N ARG A 5 12.63 -6.88 1.96
CA ARG A 5 12.43 -8.11 1.16
C ARG A 5 12.84 -7.95 -0.30
N GLY A 6 12.47 -6.83 -0.93
CA GLY A 6 12.90 -6.53 -2.31
C GLY A 6 14.42 -6.27 -2.45
N LEU A 7 15.07 -5.68 -1.44
CA LEU A 7 16.52 -5.41 -1.42
C LEU A 7 17.36 -6.67 -1.14
N VAL A 8 16.88 -7.55 -0.25
CA VAL A 8 17.50 -8.85 0.05
C VAL A 8 17.36 -9.79 -1.15
N ALA A 9 16.17 -9.90 -1.75
CA ALA A 9 15.96 -10.68 -2.98
C ALA A 9 16.75 -10.11 -4.18
N ALA A 10 17.00 -8.80 -4.24
CA ALA A 10 17.79 -8.18 -5.32
C ALA A 10 19.31 -8.35 -5.16
N HIS A 11 19.81 -8.62 -3.94
CA HIS A 11 21.22 -8.89 -3.65
C HIS A 11 21.57 -10.40 -3.69
N PHE A 12 20.59 -11.29 -3.49
CA PHE A 12 20.80 -12.73 -3.49
C PHE A 12 20.18 -13.41 -4.72
N LEU A 13 20.92 -13.38 -5.82
CA LEU A 13 20.90 -14.45 -6.83
C LEU A 13 22.36 -14.88 -6.98
N ALA A 14 22.77 -15.86 -6.16
CA ALA A 14 24.04 -16.54 -6.36
C ALA A 14 24.01 -17.26 -7.72
N PRO A 15 25.08 -17.20 -8.53
CA PRO A 15 25.19 -18.10 -9.67
C PRO A 15 25.29 -19.53 -9.13
N HIS A 16 24.46 -20.44 -9.66
CA HIS A 16 24.58 -21.88 -9.39
C HIS A 16 26.03 -22.35 -9.59
N LEU A 17 26.75 -22.60 -8.49
CA LEU A 17 28.05 -23.25 -8.51
C LEU A 17 27.83 -24.76 -8.46
N ARG A 18 28.14 -25.46 -9.55
CA ARG A 18 28.37 -26.91 -9.48
C ARG A 18 29.75 -27.14 -8.85
N PRO A 19 29.91 -28.08 -7.90
CA PRO A 19 31.22 -28.41 -7.37
C PRO A 19 32.04 -29.17 -8.42
N LEU A 20 33.20 -28.62 -8.79
CA LEU A 20 34.25 -29.37 -9.48
C LEU A 20 35.12 -30.06 -8.42
N THR A 21 35.22 -31.38 -8.54
CA THR A 21 36.03 -32.27 -7.71
C THR A 21 37.53 -31.95 -7.86
N PRO A 22 38.34 -31.99 -6.78
CA PRO A 22 39.76 -31.70 -6.86
C PRO A 22 40.56 -32.91 -7.39
N LEU A 23 41.24 -32.74 -8.53
CA LEU A 23 42.27 -33.68 -9.00
C LEU A 23 43.57 -33.47 -8.22
N LEU A 24 44.01 -34.50 -7.49
CA LEU A 24 45.31 -34.58 -6.83
C LEU A 24 46.47 -34.74 -7.84
N PRO A 25 47.71 -34.28 -7.51
CA PRO A 25 48.82 -34.24 -8.45
C PRO A 25 49.64 -35.53 -8.42
N ARG A 26 50.03 -36.05 -9.60
CA ARG A 26 51.11 -37.05 -9.71
C ARG A 26 52.21 -36.62 -10.69
N ARG A 27 53.36 -36.35 -10.07
CA ARG A 27 54.78 -36.51 -10.46
C ARG A 27 55.20 -36.54 -11.94
N ARG A 28 56.18 -35.67 -12.19
CA ARG A 28 57.14 -35.59 -13.31
C ARG A 28 57.75 -36.92 -13.75
N SER A 29 57.94 -37.06 -15.07
CA SER A 29 59.21 -37.52 -15.66
C SER A 29 59.29 -37.13 -17.16
N ASN A 30 60.23 -36.24 -17.47
CA ASN A 30 60.85 -36.02 -18.80
C ASN A 30 61.53 -37.31 -19.29
N PRO A 31 61.82 -37.56 -20.60
CA PRO A 31 62.80 -36.72 -21.31
C PRO A 31 62.81 -36.67 -22.87
N ARG A 32 63.59 -35.70 -23.41
CA ARG A 32 64.40 -35.69 -24.68
C ARG A 32 63.65 -35.67 -26.03
N LEU A 33 64.17 -35.19 -27.16
CA LEU A 33 65.15 -34.18 -27.64
C LEU A 33 65.17 -34.35 -29.18
N CYS A 34 65.48 -33.28 -29.92
CA CYS A 34 65.98 -33.24 -31.32
C CYS A 34 65.01 -33.31 -32.52
N SER A 35 64.88 -32.12 -33.16
CA SER A 35 65.18 -31.78 -34.57
C SER A 35 64.82 -32.74 -35.72
N SER A 36 64.08 -32.25 -36.72
CA SER A 36 64.65 -31.68 -37.97
C SER A 36 63.56 -31.34 -39.00
N TYR A 37 63.88 -30.33 -39.81
CA TYR A 37 63.14 -29.72 -40.91
C TYR A 37 62.62 -30.68 -42.00
N SER A 38 61.44 -30.35 -42.56
CA SER A 38 61.26 -30.13 -44.01
C SER A 38 59.82 -29.68 -44.34
N SER A 39 59.67 -28.48 -44.88
CA SER A 39 58.46 -28.06 -45.60
C SER A 39 58.42 -28.74 -46.98
N PRO A 40 57.22 -29.00 -47.52
CA PRO A 40 56.81 -28.16 -48.64
C PRO A 40 55.37 -27.67 -48.55
N SER A 41 55.20 -26.46 -49.04
CA SER A 41 53.99 -25.68 -49.26
C SER A 41 52.86 -26.42 -49.99
N LEU A 42 51.64 -26.34 -49.46
CA LEU A 42 50.40 -26.36 -50.25
C LEU A 42 49.22 -25.73 -49.49
N ARG A 43 48.77 -24.58 -50.02
CA ARG A 43 47.44 -23.94 -49.91
C ARG A 43 46.76 -23.91 -48.54
N ILE A 44 46.86 -22.76 -47.89
CA ILE A 44 45.93 -22.34 -46.84
C ILE A 44 44.58 -22.05 -47.49
N THR A 45 43.63 -22.98 -47.40
CA THR A 45 42.21 -22.63 -47.37
C THR A 45 41.88 -22.27 -45.93
N ALA A 46 41.78 -20.97 -45.66
CA ALA A 46 41.23 -20.47 -44.41
C ALA A 46 39.71 -20.73 -44.44
N SER A 47 39.29 -21.92 -44.00
CA SER A 47 37.94 -22.10 -43.45
C SER A 47 38.03 -21.79 -41.96
N GLY A 48 37.96 -20.51 -41.62
CA GLY A 48 37.55 -20.14 -40.28
C GLY A 48 36.10 -20.59 -40.13
N ASP A 49 35.86 -21.58 -39.29
CA ASP A 49 34.52 -21.87 -38.79
C ASP A 49 34.02 -20.62 -38.07
N MET A 50 33.31 -19.76 -38.80
CA MET A 50 32.42 -18.79 -38.18
C MET A 50 31.36 -19.64 -37.48
N ALA A 51 31.44 -19.74 -36.15
CA ALA A 51 30.37 -20.31 -35.36
C ALA A 51 29.06 -19.64 -35.79
N GLU A 52 28.16 -20.40 -36.41
CA GLU A 52 26.83 -19.89 -36.78
C GLU A 52 26.17 -19.35 -35.52
N THR A 53 25.99 -18.03 -35.47
CA THR A 53 25.22 -17.38 -34.39
C THR A 53 23.81 -17.94 -34.44
N ARG A 54 23.44 -18.74 -33.44
CA ARG A 54 22.07 -19.26 -33.28
C ARG A 54 21.09 -18.10 -33.36
N SER A 55 19.93 -18.33 -33.98
CA SER A 55 18.85 -17.34 -33.94
C SER A 55 18.27 -17.27 -32.52
N PRO A 56 17.77 -16.09 -32.06
CA PRO A 56 17.12 -15.98 -30.77
C PRO A 56 15.88 -16.90 -30.70
N PRO A 57 15.59 -17.53 -29.54
CA PRO A 57 14.40 -18.34 -29.36
C PRO A 57 13.13 -17.53 -29.63
N ALA A 58 12.19 -18.13 -30.36
CA ALA A 58 10.90 -17.50 -30.63
C ALA A 58 9.84 -18.11 -29.71
N ALA A 59 9.40 -17.36 -28.70
CA ALA A 59 8.28 -17.77 -27.87
C ALA A 59 7.03 -18.00 -28.74
N LYS A 60 6.34 -19.12 -28.52
CA LYS A 60 5.02 -19.34 -29.13
C LYS A 60 4.07 -18.23 -28.70
N LYS A 61 3.25 -17.76 -29.64
CA LYS A 61 2.18 -16.80 -29.36
C LYS A 61 0.91 -17.58 -29.05
N VAL A 62 0.45 -17.49 -27.81
CA VAL A 62 -0.82 -18.07 -27.37
C VAL A 62 -1.71 -16.93 -26.97
N GLU A 63 -2.76 -16.69 -27.76
CA GLU A 63 -3.67 -15.56 -27.55
C GLU A 63 -4.35 -15.66 -26.19
N HIS A 64 -4.04 -14.75 -25.27
CA HIS A 64 -4.75 -14.56 -24.02
C HIS A 64 -5.42 -13.19 -24.01
N VAL A 65 -6.75 -13.17 -24.16
CA VAL A 65 -7.52 -11.93 -24.27
C VAL A 65 -7.94 -11.44 -22.89
N MET A 66 -7.41 -10.30 -22.47
CA MET A 66 -7.76 -9.62 -21.23
C MET A 66 -8.72 -8.45 -21.52
N ARG A 67 -9.88 -8.43 -20.87
CA ARG A 67 -10.90 -7.39 -21.08
C ARG A 67 -11.21 -6.69 -19.76
N MET A 68 -10.79 -5.44 -19.62
CA MET A 68 -11.00 -4.64 -18.40
C MET A 68 -11.25 -3.17 -18.71
N PHE A 69 -12.09 -2.51 -17.90
CA PHE A 69 -12.38 -1.06 -18.00
C PHE A 69 -12.81 -0.55 -19.39
N GLY A 70 -13.34 -1.44 -20.24
CA GLY A 70 -13.72 -1.12 -21.62
C GLY A 70 -12.56 -1.17 -22.62
N ASP A 71 -11.37 -1.59 -22.19
CA ASP A 71 -10.20 -1.87 -23.01
C ASP A 71 -10.05 -3.39 -23.24
N VAL A 72 -9.52 -3.76 -24.41
CA VAL A 72 -9.29 -5.16 -24.81
C VAL A 72 -7.81 -5.28 -25.14
N ARG A 73 -7.08 -6.01 -24.30
CA ARG A 73 -5.66 -6.31 -24.48
C ARG A 73 -5.50 -7.77 -24.87
N VAL A 74 -4.55 -8.04 -25.73
CA VAL A 74 -4.15 -9.40 -26.07
C VAL A 74 -2.72 -9.58 -25.60
N ASP A 75 -2.54 -10.45 -24.62
CA ASP A 75 -1.21 -10.90 -24.20
C ASP A 75 -0.93 -12.24 -24.86
N ASN A 76 0.04 -12.27 -25.78
CA ASN A 76 0.42 -13.49 -26.48
C ASN A 76 1.35 -14.40 -25.67
N TYR A 77 1.85 -13.92 -24.53
CA TYR A 77 2.90 -14.56 -23.74
C TYR A 77 2.47 -14.86 -22.30
N TYR A 78 1.19 -14.63 -21.95
CA TYR A 78 0.62 -14.95 -20.63
C TYR A 78 0.90 -16.40 -20.18
N TRP A 79 1.01 -17.32 -21.14
CA TRP A 79 1.32 -18.74 -20.88
C TRP A 79 2.70 -18.99 -20.24
N LEU A 80 3.63 -18.03 -20.30
CA LEU A 80 4.92 -18.10 -19.60
C LEU A 80 4.76 -18.00 -18.09
N ARG A 81 3.62 -17.51 -17.59
CA ARG A 81 3.30 -17.55 -16.18
C ARG A 81 2.83 -18.96 -15.79
N ASP A 82 3.57 -19.58 -14.90
CA ASP A 82 3.15 -20.79 -14.18
C ASP A 82 3.54 -20.65 -12.70
N ASP A 83 2.53 -20.58 -11.83
CA ASP A 83 2.75 -20.31 -10.41
C ASP A 83 3.43 -21.50 -9.69
N SER A 84 3.32 -22.72 -10.24
CA SER A 84 4.02 -23.90 -9.73
C SER A 84 5.49 -24.00 -10.13
N ARG A 85 5.91 -23.23 -11.16
CA ARG A 85 7.26 -23.26 -11.76
C ARG A 85 7.67 -24.66 -12.25
N CYS A 86 6.70 -25.46 -12.67
CA CYS A 86 6.88 -26.84 -13.11
C CYS A 86 6.44 -27.08 -14.57
N ASN A 87 5.83 -26.10 -15.23
CA ASN A 87 5.34 -26.24 -16.59
C ASN A 87 6.50 -26.52 -17.58
N PRO A 88 6.46 -27.66 -18.30
CA PRO A 88 7.58 -28.09 -19.14
C PRO A 88 7.81 -27.19 -20.35
N ASP A 89 6.76 -26.59 -20.95
CA ASP A 89 6.90 -25.69 -22.10
C ASP A 89 7.59 -24.39 -21.68
N MET A 90 7.19 -23.84 -20.53
CA MET A 90 7.81 -22.64 -19.96
C MET A 90 9.28 -22.91 -19.62
N LEU A 91 9.56 -24.03 -18.94
CA LEU A 91 10.93 -24.44 -18.61
C LEU A 91 11.78 -24.77 -19.84
N SER A 92 11.19 -25.26 -20.93
CA SER A 92 11.90 -25.44 -22.21
C SER A 92 12.30 -24.10 -22.78
N TYR A 93 11.37 -23.15 -22.87
CA TYR A 93 11.64 -21.82 -23.41
C TYR A 93 12.72 -21.08 -22.60
N LEU A 94 12.67 -21.14 -21.26
CA LEU A 94 13.71 -20.56 -20.41
C LEU A 94 15.08 -21.22 -20.63
N ARG A 95 15.14 -22.53 -20.87
CA ARG A 95 16.39 -23.23 -21.21
C ARG A 95 16.92 -22.80 -22.58
N GLU A 96 16.05 -22.65 -23.56
CA GLU A 96 16.42 -22.16 -24.90
C GLU A 96 17.00 -20.74 -24.85
N GLU A 97 16.40 -19.84 -24.04
CA GLU A 97 16.92 -18.47 -23.83
C GLU A 97 18.29 -18.47 -23.13
N ASN A 98 18.48 -19.36 -22.14
CA ASN A 98 19.78 -19.53 -21.49
C ASN A 98 20.84 -20.09 -22.46
N ASP A 99 20.49 -21.06 -23.29
CA ASP A 99 21.39 -21.63 -24.29
C ASP A 99 21.76 -20.60 -25.38
N TYR A 100 20.79 -19.79 -25.80
CA TYR A 100 21.04 -18.68 -26.74
C TYR A 100 21.98 -17.65 -26.11
N THR A 101 21.72 -17.22 -24.88
CA THR A 101 22.60 -16.30 -24.13
C THR A 101 24.01 -16.88 -24.01
N GLY A 102 24.13 -18.16 -23.64
CA GLY A 102 25.42 -18.86 -23.57
C GLY A 102 26.15 -18.92 -24.92
N SER A 103 25.42 -19.09 -26.03
CA SER A 103 25.98 -19.06 -27.37
C SER A 103 26.50 -17.66 -27.75
N VAL A 104 25.71 -16.60 -27.50
CA VAL A 104 26.08 -15.21 -27.82
C VAL A 104 27.28 -14.75 -26.97
N MET A 105 27.32 -15.15 -25.70
CA MET A 105 28.39 -14.80 -24.76
C MET A 105 29.58 -15.78 -24.78
N SER A 106 29.54 -16.83 -25.61
CA SER A 106 30.61 -17.85 -25.62
C SER A 106 32.01 -17.26 -25.87
N GLY A 107 32.11 -16.23 -26.72
CA GLY A 107 33.35 -15.53 -27.02
C GLY A 107 33.88 -14.64 -25.88
N THR A 108 33.09 -14.36 -24.84
CA THR A 108 33.50 -13.52 -23.70
C THR A 108 34.02 -14.31 -22.52
N LYS A 109 34.00 -15.65 -22.56
CA LYS A 109 34.29 -16.49 -21.39
C LYS A 109 35.66 -16.23 -20.76
N GLU A 110 36.71 -16.10 -21.56
CA GLU A 110 38.06 -15.78 -21.05
C GLU A 110 38.09 -14.40 -20.37
N PHE A 111 37.34 -13.43 -20.90
CA PHE A 111 37.25 -12.10 -20.33
C PHE A 111 36.42 -12.08 -19.04
N GLU A 112 35.32 -12.83 -18.99
CA GLU A 112 34.52 -13.04 -17.78
C GLU A 112 35.34 -13.67 -16.66
N ASP A 113 36.12 -14.70 -16.95
CA ASP A 113 36.96 -15.37 -15.96
C ASP A 113 38.06 -14.42 -15.45
N LYS A 114 38.65 -13.60 -16.33
CA LYS A 114 39.58 -12.53 -15.93
C LYS A 114 38.91 -11.49 -15.04
N LEU A 115 37.71 -11.02 -15.41
CA LEU A 115 36.94 -10.06 -14.61
C LEU A 115 36.55 -10.65 -13.24
N PHE A 116 36.12 -11.90 -13.20
CA PHE A 116 35.81 -12.60 -11.96
C PHE A 116 37.04 -12.71 -11.06
N ALA A 117 38.18 -13.14 -11.60
CA ALA A 117 39.44 -13.23 -10.87
C ALA A 117 39.91 -11.85 -10.37
N GLU A 118 39.74 -10.80 -11.18
CA GLU A 118 40.05 -9.41 -10.82
C GLU A 118 39.16 -8.91 -9.66
N ILE A 119 37.84 -9.13 -9.73
CA ILE A 119 36.90 -8.73 -8.68
C ILE A 119 37.19 -9.49 -7.38
N ARG A 120 37.37 -10.82 -7.47
CA ARG A 120 37.73 -11.66 -6.32
C ARG A 120 39.08 -11.25 -5.73
N GLY A 121 40.06 -10.94 -6.59
CA GLY A 121 41.40 -10.52 -6.19
C GLY A 121 41.45 -9.18 -5.44
N ARG A 122 40.35 -8.42 -5.39
CA ARG A 122 40.21 -7.20 -4.59
C ARG A 122 39.65 -7.47 -3.19
N ILE A 123 39.11 -8.66 -2.94
CA ILE A 123 38.49 -9.03 -1.67
C ILE A 123 39.53 -9.68 -0.78
N LYS A 124 39.61 -9.22 0.47
CA LYS A 124 40.37 -9.90 1.52
C LYS A 124 39.52 -11.05 2.08
N GLU A 125 39.83 -12.29 1.70
CA GLU A 125 39.03 -13.46 2.09
C GLU A 125 39.10 -13.76 3.59
N ASP A 126 40.31 -13.76 4.17
CA ASP A 126 40.51 -13.91 5.61
C ASP A 126 40.42 -12.54 6.28
N ASP A 127 39.30 -12.27 6.96
CA ASP A 127 39.04 -10.95 7.53
C ASP A 127 38.12 -11.00 8.74
N ILE A 128 38.23 -9.98 9.60
CA ILE A 128 37.38 -9.81 10.78
C ILE A 128 36.54 -8.54 10.65
N SER A 129 35.29 -8.57 11.09
CA SER A 129 34.48 -7.36 11.21
C SER A 129 35.06 -6.42 12.27
N ALA A 130 34.64 -5.15 12.27
CA ALA A 130 34.97 -4.24 13.37
C ALA A 130 34.36 -4.80 14.67
N PRO A 131 35.16 -5.11 15.71
CA PRO A 131 34.64 -5.68 16.94
C PRO A 131 33.70 -4.72 17.64
N LEU A 132 32.50 -5.19 17.99
CA LEU A 132 31.49 -4.43 18.72
C LEU A 132 31.60 -4.75 20.21
N ARG A 133 31.86 -3.73 21.03
CA ARG A 133 31.79 -3.86 22.49
C ARG A 133 30.32 -3.96 22.89
N LYS A 134 29.94 -5.06 23.54
CA LYS A 134 28.59 -5.30 24.06
C LYS A 134 28.67 -6.05 25.39
N GLY A 135 28.21 -5.40 26.46
CA GLY A 135 28.41 -5.90 27.82
C GLY A 135 29.88 -6.25 28.11
N PRO A 136 30.20 -7.45 28.63
CA PRO A 136 31.57 -7.82 29.00
C PRO A 136 32.42 -8.36 27.83
N TYR A 137 31.93 -8.31 26.59
CA TYR A 137 32.59 -8.91 25.43
C TYR A 137 32.78 -7.94 24.25
N TYR A 138 33.77 -8.23 23.43
CA TYR A 138 33.80 -7.86 22.02
C TYR A 138 33.15 -8.95 21.19
N TYR A 139 32.11 -8.63 20.41
CA TYR A 139 31.51 -9.51 19.41
C TYR A 139 31.99 -9.14 18.00
N TYR A 140 32.27 -10.14 17.18
CA TYR A 140 32.74 -9.93 15.80
C TYR A 140 32.46 -11.15 14.93
N LYS A 141 32.48 -10.92 13.61
CA LYS A 141 32.42 -11.96 12.59
C LYS A 141 33.80 -12.18 11.99
N LYS A 142 34.11 -13.41 11.63
CA LYS A 142 35.37 -13.81 11.02
C LYS A 142 35.11 -14.62 9.76
N ASN A 143 35.69 -14.20 8.65
CA ASN A 143 35.74 -14.96 7.40
C ASN A 143 37.07 -15.69 7.34
N LEU A 144 37.06 -16.93 6.86
CA LEU A 144 38.27 -17.73 6.68
C LEU A 144 38.56 -17.89 5.20
N GLN A 145 39.84 -17.97 4.85
CA GLN A 145 40.26 -18.18 3.46
C GLN A 145 39.64 -19.46 2.87
N GLY A 146 39.09 -19.36 1.65
CA GLY A 146 38.45 -20.48 0.96
C GLY A 146 37.17 -21.00 1.62
N LYS A 147 36.60 -20.26 2.57
CA LYS A 147 35.29 -20.55 3.20
C LYS A 147 34.24 -19.57 2.71
N GLU A 148 33.01 -20.04 2.58
CA GLU A 148 31.90 -19.26 2.01
C GLU A 148 31.12 -18.49 3.08
N TYR A 149 31.15 -18.95 4.33
CA TYR A 149 30.34 -18.41 5.42
C TYR A 149 31.18 -17.88 6.59
N VAL A 150 30.54 -17.09 7.45
CA VAL A 150 31.20 -16.42 8.57
C VAL A 150 31.23 -17.30 9.84
N GLN A 151 32.17 -17.03 10.73
CA GLN A 151 32.15 -17.48 12.12
C GLN A 151 31.71 -16.32 13.02
N HIS A 152 30.72 -16.54 13.88
CA HIS A 152 30.32 -15.59 14.92
C HIS A 152 31.17 -15.83 16.17
N CYS A 153 31.95 -14.82 16.55
CA CYS A 153 32.95 -14.92 17.60
C CYS A 153 32.70 -13.88 18.69
N ARG A 154 33.20 -14.18 19.90
CA ARG A 154 33.35 -13.18 20.96
C ARG A 154 34.67 -13.32 21.71
N ARG A 155 35.07 -12.26 22.39
CA ARG A 155 36.26 -12.22 23.26
C ARG A 155 35.97 -11.39 24.51
N LEU A 156 36.45 -11.83 25.67
CA LEU A 156 36.31 -11.07 26.93
C LEU A 156 37.05 -9.73 26.87
N ILE A 157 36.47 -8.71 27.50
CA ILE A 157 37.12 -7.41 27.73
C ILE A 157 37.95 -7.52 29.01
N ALA A 158 39.25 -7.23 28.92
CA ALA A 158 40.18 -7.38 30.04
C ALA A 158 39.89 -6.40 31.20
N ASP A 159 39.55 -5.15 30.89
CA ASP A 159 39.07 -4.16 31.86
C ASP A 159 37.61 -3.79 31.54
N ASN A 160 36.68 -4.60 32.04
CA ASN A 160 35.25 -4.38 31.83
C ASN A 160 34.65 -3.28 32.71
N LYS A 161 35.44 -2.63 33.59
CA LYS A 161 34.98 -1.57 34.48
C LYS A 161 35.21 -0.17 33.92
N ALA A 162 36.15 0.00 32.98
CA ALA A 162 36.36 1.26 32.30
C ALA A 162 35.17 1.61 31.38
N GLU A 163 34.74 2.87 31.43
CA GLU A 163 33.74 3.41 30.50
C GLU A 163 34.22 3.25 29.05
N PRO A 164 33.33 2.93 28.09
CA PRO A 164 33.72 2.79 26.69
C PRO A 164 34.34 4.05 26.11
N SER A 165 35.44 3.87 25.38
CA SER A 165 36.15 4.95 24.69
C SER A 165 36.28 4.67 23.20
N VAL A 166 36.33 5.73 22.39
CA VAL A 166 36.66 5.63 20.96
C VAL A 166 38.03 4.97 20.69
N TYR A 167 38.93 5.01 21.68
CA TYR A 167 40.26 4.42 21.61
C TYR A 167 40.30 2.94 21.99
N ASP A 168 39.18 2.37 22.47
CA ASP A 168 39.12 0.95 22.85
C ASP A 168 39.41 0.06 21.63
N THR A 169 40.30 -0.91 21.80
CA THR A 169 40.60 -1.90 20.76
C THR A 169 40.51 -3.30 21.34
N MET A 170 39.97 -4.23 20.56
CA MET A 170 39.96 -5.64 20.96
C MET A 170 41.42 -6.13 21.01
N PRO A 171 41.90 -6.66 22.15
CA PRO A 171 43.28 -7.13 22.26
C PRO A 171 43.50 -8.32 21.33
N THR A 172 44.67 -8.35 20.67
CA THR A 172 45.12 -9.42 19.77
C THR A 172 46.49 -9.93 20.22
N GLY A 173 46.88 -11.13 19.78
CA GLY A 173 48.14 -11.77 20.17
C GLY A 173 48.00 -12.79 21.32
N PRO A 174 49.14 -13.32 21.81
CA PRO A 174 49.16 -14.46 22.75
C PRO A 174 48.64 -14.12 24.14
N ASP A 175 48.77 -12.86 24.58
CA ASP A 175 48.33 -12.40 25.91
C ASP A 175 46.87 -11.93 25.92
N ALA A 176 46.20 -11.93 24.76
CA ALA A 176 44.81 -11.54 24.67
C ALA A 176 43.89 -12.65 25.22
N PRO A 177 42.75 -12.30 25.84
CA PRO A 177 41.75 -13.28 26.24
C PRO A 177 41.36 -14.20 25.07
N PRO A 178 41.05 -15.49 25.34
CA PRO A 178 40.76 -16.45 24.28
C PRO A 178 39.56 -16.02 23.44
N GLU A 179 39.65 -16.29 22.13
CA GLU A 179 38.52 -16.20 21.20
C GLU A 179 37.56 -17.36 21.47
N HIS A 180 36.27 -17.06 21.53
CA HIS A 180 35.22 -18.05 21.58
C HIS A 180 34.35 -17.98 20.32
N ILE A 181 34.37 -19.04 19.51
CA ILE A 181 33.51 -19.22 18.34
C ILE A 181 32.17 -19.76 18.81
N ILE A 182 31.12 -18.96 18.68
CA ILE A 182 29.76 -19.30 19.14
C ILE A 182 29.01 -20.09 18.06
N LEU A 183 29.18 -19.69 16.79
CA LEU A 183 28.53 -20.32 15.66
C LEU A 183 29.45 -20.28 14.44
N ASP A 184 29.76 -21.45 13.89
CA ASP A 184 30.44 -21.58 12.60
C ASP A 184 29.44 -22.00 11.53
N GLU A 185 29.04 -21.04 10.70
CA GLU A 185 28.10 -21.29 9.62
C GLU A 185 28.67 -22.28 8.58
N ASN A 186 29.99 -22.38 8.41
CA ASN A 186 30.61 -23.32 7.48
C ASN A 186 30.49 -24.77 7.93
N ILE A 187 30.32 -25.01 9.24
CA ILE A 187 30.04 -26.36 9.76
C ILE A 187 28.57 -26.67 9.55
N LYS A 188 27.68 -25.71 9.85
CA LYS A 188 26.23 -25.89 9.71
C LYS A 188 25.77 -26.06 8.26
N ALA A 189 26.40 -25.35 7.32
CA ALA A 189 26.03 -25.38 5.91
C ALA A 189 26.39 -26.70 5.19
N GLN A 190 27.22 -27.58 5.74
CA GLN A 190 27.78 -28.75 5.02
C GLN A 190 26.72 -29.75 4.53
N GLU A 191 25.56 -29.78 5.20
CA GLU A 191 24.48 -30.73 4.90
C GLU A 191 23.41 -30.15 3.97
N TYR A 192 23.57 -28.90 3.51
CA TYR A 192 22.53 -28.17 2.79
C TYR A 192 23.04 -27.53 1.50
N ASP A 193 22.21 -27.53 0.46
CA ASP A 193 22.48 -26.81 -0.80
C ASP A 193 22.33 -25.28 -0.65
N TYR A 194 21.60 -24.86 0.38
CA TYR A 194 21.43 -23.45 0.77
C TYR A 194 21.48 -23.35 2.29
N TYR A 195 22.15 -22.33 2.80
CA TYR A 195 22.21 -22.03 4.22
C TYR A 195 22.32 -20.54 4.45
N SER A 196 21.59 -20.02 5.43
CA SER A 196 21.61 -18.61 5.84
C SER A 196 21.25 -18.44 7.31
N ILE A 197 21.89 -17.49 7.98
CA ILE A 197 21.50 -17.04 9.33
C ILE A 197 20.75 -15.72 9.21
N GLY A 198 19.46 -15.73 9.54
CA GLY A 198 18.60 -14.54 9.51
C GLY A 198 18.71 -13.67 10.76
N ALA A 199 19.03 -14.27 11.91
CA ALA A 199 19.21 -13.55 13.18
C ALA A 199 20.25 -14.22 14.06
N PHE A 200 20.99 -13.41 14.82
CA PHE A 200 21.93 -13.83 15.85
C PHE A 200 21.83 -12.84 17.02
N LYS A 201 21.28 -13.29 18.15
CA LYS A 201 20.91 -12.44 19.30
C LYS A 201 21.45 -13.04 20.60
N ALA A 202 22.45 -12.40 21.19
CA ALA A 202 22.88 -12.72 22.55
C ALA A 202 21.86 -12.23 23.58
N SER A 203 21.63 -13.01 24.64
CA SER A 203 20.81 -12.61 25.77
C SER A 203 21.40 -11.37 26.47
N PRO A 204 20.61 -10.58 27.21
CA PRO A 204 21.10 -9.43 27.96
C PRO A 204 22.24 -9.74 28.94
N ASP A 205 22.24 -10.93 29.55
CA ASP A 205 23.33 -11.40 30.41
C ASP A 205 24.49 -12.07 29.66
N HIS A 206 24.40 -12.16 28.33
CA HIS A 206 25.36 -12.77 27.42
C HIS A 206 25.63 -14.25 27.67
N LYS A 207 24.76 -14.97 28.39
CA LYS A 207 24.94 -16.40 28.64
C LYS A 207 24.32 -17.27 27.56
N LEU A 208 23.27 -16.79 26.91
CA LEU A 208 22.56 -17.52 25.87
C LEU A 208 22.68 -16.79 24.52
N VAL A 209 22.52 -17.54 23.44
CA VAL A 209 22.39 -17.00 22.08
C VAL A 209 21.22 -17.67 21.39
N ALA A 210 20.31 -16.85 20.85
CA ALA A 210 19.29 -17.29 19.91
C ALA A 210 19.77 -16.99 18.48
N TYR A 211 19.78 -18.01 17.61
CA TYR A 211 20.09 -17.85 16.20
C TYR A 211 19.02 -18.48 15.30
N ALA A 212 18.69 -17.81 14.20
CA ALA A 212 17.65 -18.21 13.26
C ALA A 212 18.28 -18.70 11.95
N GLU A 213 18.11 -19.98 11.61
CA GLU A 213 18.67 -20.59 10.39
C GLU A 213 17.59 -20.87 9.34
N ASP A 214 17.92 -20.62 8.08
CA ASP A 214 17.14 -20.98 6.89
C ASP A 214 18.01 -21.87 6.00
N THR A 215 17.50 -23.07 5.70
CA THR A 215 18.20 -24.09 4.91
C THR A 215 17.57 -24.31 3.53
N LYS A 216 16.59 -23.49 3.15
CA LYS A 216 15.79 -23.63 1.92
C LYS A 216 15.73 -22.36 1.09
N GLY A 217 15.96 -21.20 1.70
CA GLY A 217 15.84 -19.89 1.05
C GLY A 217 14.40 -19.41 0.95
N ASP A 218 13.48 -19.97 1.74
CA ASP A 218 12.07 -19.58 1.78
C ASP A 218 11.77 -18.49 2.83
N GLU A 219 12.81 -18.00 3.54
CA GLU A 219 12.71 -17.04 4.64
C GLU A 219 11.88 -17.54 5.83
N ILE A 220 11.68 -18.85 5.97
CA ILE A 220 11.04 -19.49 7.12
C ILE A 220 12.12 -20.13 7.99
N TYR A 221 12.33 -19.55 9.17
CA TYR A 221 13.47 -19.86 10.00
C TYR A 221 13.15 -20.90 11.07
N THR A 222 14.18 -21.68 11.40
CA THR A 222 14.25 -22.47 12.64
C THR A 222 15.15 -21.72 13.62
N VAL A 223 14.63 -21.41 14.81
CA VAL A 223 15.37 -20.69 15.86
C VAL A 223 15.90 -21.68 16.88
N ASN A 224 17.21 -21.66 17.06
CA ASN A 224 17.93 -22.44 18.06
C ASN A 224 18.38 -21.51 19.19
N VAL A 225 18.21 -21.95 20.43
CA VAL A 225 18.78 -21.27 21.61
C VAL A 225 19.89 -22.15 22.16
N ILE A 226 21.08 -21.57 22.34
CA ILE A 226 22.26 -22.28 22.83
C ILE A 226 22.87 -21.56 24.03
N ASP A 227 23.50 -22.32 24.91
CA ASP A 227 24.47 -21.78 25.87
C ASP A 227 25.69 -21.24 25.11
N SER A 228 26.14 -20.05 25.47
CA SER A 228 27.21 -19.36 24.77
C SER A 228 28.61 -19.72 25.24
N GLU A 229 28.76 -20.56 26.28
CA GLU A 229 30.02 -21.07 26.82
C GLU A 229 30.29 -22.51 26.37
N ASP A 230 29.33 -23.42 26.52
CA ASP A 230 29.51 -24.83 26.14
C ASP A 230 28.79 -25.25 24.85
N LEU A 231 28.09 -24.30 24.22
CA LEU A 231 27.39 -24.44 22.93
C LEU A 231 26.28 -25.48 22.93
N LYS A 232 25.81 -25.91 24.11
CA LYS A 232 24.71 -26.87 24.20
C LYS A 232 23.37 -26.21 23.87
N PRO A 233 22.49 -26.89 23.11
CA PRO A 233 21.14 -26.41 22.87
C PRO A 233 20.32 -26.41 24.16
N LEU A 234 19.50 -25.38 24.32
CA LEU A 234 18.56 -25.21 25.40
C LEU A 234 17.13 -25.43 24.87
N GLY A 235 16.56 -26.58 25.17
CA GLY A 235 15.22 -26.96 24.70
C GLY A 235 15.20 -27.42 23.24
N GLN A 236 13.99 -27.48 22.65
CA GLN A 236 13.79 -27.84 21.25
C GLN A 236 13.81 -26.59 20.37
N PRO A 237 14.28 -26.68 19.11
CA PRO A 237 14.25 -25.55 18.18
C PRO A 237 12.82 -25.08 17.87
N LEU A 238 12.63 -23.77 17.78
CA LEU A 238 11.34 -23.16 17.39
C LEU A 238 11.25 -23.12 15.87
N LYS A 239 10.12 -23.55 15.29
CA LYS A 239 9.97 -23.70 13.83
C LYS A 239 8.90 -22.77 13.29
N GLY A 240 9.05 -22.36 12.02
CA GLY A 240 8.05 -21.55 11.33
C GLY A 240 8.10 -20.07 11.69
N LEU A 241 9.28 -19.58 12.08
CA LEU A 241 9.49 -18.21 12.54
C LEU A 241 9.99 -17.33 11.39
N THR A 242 9.86 -16.02 11.58
CA THR A 242 10.63 -15.02 10.83
C THR A 242 11.99 -14.78 11.49
N CYS A 243 12.85 -13.98 10.86
CA CYS A 243 14.06 -13.46 11.49
C CYS A 243 13.81 -12.38 12.57
N TYR A 244 12.56 -11.93 12.75
CA TYR A 244 12.20 -10.90 13.73
C TYR A 244 12.00 -11.55 15.11
N LEU A 245 13.05 -11.49 15.93
CA LEU A 245 13.05 -12.00 17.30
C LEU A 245 13.91 -11.12 18.23
N GLU A 246 13.45 -10.97 19.46
CA GLU A 246 14.17 -10.25 20.53
C GLU A 246 14.03 -10.97 21.87
N TRP A 247 15.03 -10.79 22.73
CA TRP A 247 15.00 -11.28 24.11
C TRP A 247 14.08 -10.42 24.98
N ALA A 248 13.15 -11.07 25.67
CA ALA A 248 12.41 -10.48 26.79
C ALA A 248 13.03 -10.98 28.10
N GLY A 249 13.96 -10.22 28.64
CA GLY A 249 14.76 -10.64 29.80
C GLY A 249 15.79 -11.68 29.39
N ASN A 250 16.06 -12.66 30.27
CA ASN A 250 17.01 -13.75 30.00
C ASN A 250 16.31 -15.11 29.84
N ASP A 251 15.00 -15.19 30.03
CA ASP A 251 14.22 -16.43 30.12
C ASP A 251 13.07 -16.50 29.11
N ALA A 252 12.92 -15.50 28.23
CA ALA A 252 11.88 -15.50 27.20
C ALA A 252 12.33 -14.83 25.89
N LEU A 253 11.67 -15.21 24.81
CA LEU A 253 11.81 -14.64 23.47
C LEU A 253 10.47 -14.09 22.99
N VAL A 254 10.51 -12.95 22.31
CA VAL A 254 9.37 -12.43 21.52
C VAL A 254 9.73 -12.58 20.06
N TYR A 255 8.86 -13.22 19.27
CA TYR A 255 9.13 -13.48 17.86
C TYR A 255 7.88 -13.32 17.00
N ILE A 256 8.08 -13.27 15.68
CA ILE A 256 6.99 -13.17 14.69
C ILE A 256 6.93 -14.42 13.80
N THR A 257 5.72 -14.89 13.49
CA THR A 257 5.43 -15.94 12.49
C THR A 257 4.85 -15.35 11.21
N MET A 258 4.76 -16.17 10.15
CA MET A 258 4.07 -15.80 8.91
C MET A 258 2.74 -16.54 8.73
N ASP A 259 1.84 -15.92 7.97
CA ASP A 259 0.61 -16.56 7.47
C ASP A 259 0.83 -17.35 6.17
N GLU A 260 -0.26 -17.89 5.60
CA GLU A 260 -0.26 -18.70 4.38
C GLU A 260 0.24 -17.98 3.12
N ILE A 261 0.27 -16.64 3.13
CA ILE A 261 0.80 -15.82 2.03
C ILE A 261 2.22 -15.30 2.33
N LEU A 262 2.90 -15.90 3.31
CA LEU A 262 4.25 -15.54 3.76
C LEU A 262 4.34 -14.11 4.32
N ARG A 263 3.25 -13.56 4.86
CA ARG A 263 3.22 -12.23 5.48
C ARG A 263 3.41 -12.37 7.00
N PRO A 264 4.31 -11.60 7.62
CA PRO A 264 4.49 -11.61 9.08
C PRO A 264 3.24 -11.09 9.80
N ASP A 265 2.51 -11.98 10.49
CA ASP A 265 1.11 -11.75 10.92
C ASP A 265 0.87 -11.83 12.44
N LYS A 266 1.68 -12.58 13.19
CA LYS A 266 1.49 -12.79 14.63
C LYS A 266 2.75 -12.59 15.43
N VAL A 267 2.62 -11.95 16.60
CA VAL A 267 3.66 -11.83 17.62
C VAL A 267 3.40 -12.84 18.72
N TRP A 268 4.44 -13.57 19.10
CA TRP A 268 4.40 -14.62 20.11
C TRP A 268 5.40 -14.34 21.24
N LEU A 269 5.03 -14.76 22.44
CA LEU A 269 5.91 -14.83 23.60
C LEU A 269 6.21 -16.30 23.91
N HIS A 270 7.49 -16.65 23.87
CA HIS A 270 7.98 -17.98 24.22
C HIS A 270 8.78 -17.92 25.51
N LYS A 271 8.43 -18.81 26.45
CA LYS A 271 9.20 -19.00 27.68
C LYS A 271 10.19 -20.13 27.50
N LEU A 272 11.46 -19.90 27.84
CA LEU A 272 12.47 -20.94 27.72
C LEU A 272 12.12 -22.15 28.59
N GLY A 273 12.30 -23.34 28.01
CA GLY A 273 12.01 -24.62 28.65
C GLY A 273 10.56 -25.11 28.48
N THR A 274 9.67 -24.36 27.84
CA THR A 274 8.32 -24.84 27.47
C THR A 274 8.28 -25.33 26.02
N GLU A 275 7.24 -26.10 25.67
CA GLU A 275 6.99 -26.44 24.26
C GLU A 275 6.48 -25.22 23.49
N GLN A 276 6.86 -25.09 22.21
CA GLN A 276 6.40 -24.01 21.32
C GLN A 276 4.86 -23.96 21.19
N SER A 277 4.20 -25.11 21.32
CA SER A 277 2.73 -25.23 21.34
C SER A 277 2.06 -24.45 22.47
N SER A 278 2.80 -24.12 23.52
CA SER A 278 2.34 -23.38 24.70
C SER A 278 2.64 -21.88 24.63
N ASP A 279 3.21 -21.41 23.52
CA ASP A 279 3.55 -20.00 23.34
C ASP A 279 2.30 -19.11 23.29
N VAL A 280 2.41 -17.92 23.86
CA VAL A 280 1.28 -16.98 23.97
C VAL A 280 1.29 -16.02 22.79
N CYS A 281 0.24 -16.02 21.99
CA CYS A 281 0.05 -15.03 20.92
C CYS A 281 -0.27 -13.66 21.54
N LEU A 282 0.67 -12.73 21.49
CA LEU A 282 0.53 -11.36 22.03
C LEU A 282 -0.30 -10.46 21.09
N TYR A 283 -0.17 -10.64 19.78
CA TYR A 283 -0.90 -9.85 18.78
C TYR A 283 -1.06 -10.62 17.46
N HIS A 284 -2.15 -10.36 16.74
CA HIS A 284 -2.42 -10.90 15.42
C HIS A 284 -2.93 -9.78 14.50
N GLU A 285 -2.13 -9.43 13.49
CA GLU A 285 -2.52 -8.50 12.44
C GLU A 285 -3.41 -9.19 11.41
N LYS A 286 -4.71 -8.91 11.52
CA LYS A 286 -5.75 -9.51 10.69
C LYS A 286 -5.90 -8.81 9.34
N ASP A 287 -5.37 -7.61 9.19
CA ASP A 287 -5.38 -6.85 7.93
C ASP A 287 -4.18 -7.26 7.08
N ASP A 288 -4.45 -7.89 5.94
CA ASP A 288 -3.44 -8.39 5.00
C ASP A 288 -2.62 -7.26 4.33
N MET A 289 -3.06 -6.00 4.44
CA MET A 289 -2.28 -4.83 4.02
C MET A 289 -1.12 -4.49 4.98
N PHE A 290 -1.15 -5.02 6.19
CA PHE A 290 -0.19 -4.71 7.24
C PHE A 290 0.74 -5.88 7.51
N SER A 291 2.00 -5.62 7.84
CA SER A 291 2.98 -6.63 8.24
C SER A 291 3.62 -6.23 9.56
N LEU A 292 3.96 -7.24 10.36
CA LEU A 292 4.58 -7.04 11.67
C LEU A 292 6.11 -7.03 11.60
N ASP A 293 6.70 -6.14 12.39
CA ASP A 293 8.13 -6.09 12.71
C ASP A 293 8.29 -5.86 14.22
N LEU A 294 9.47 -6.14 14.77
CA LEU A 294 9.79 -5.82 16.16
C LEU A 294 11.27 -5.50 16.36
N HIS A 295 11.54 -4.68 17.38
CA HIS A 295 12.89 -4.35 17.82
C HIS A 295 12.92 -4.06 19.32
N ALA A 296 14.04 -4.34 19.98
CA ALA A 296 14.26 -3.92 21.36
C ALA A 296 14.61 -2.43 21.41
N SER A 297 14.12 -1.72 22.44
CA SER A 297 14.64 -0.39 22.79
C SER A 297 16.14 -0.46 23.09
N GLU A 298 16.85 0.64 22.86
CA GLU A 298 18.28 0.77 23.15
C GLU A 298 18.58 0.52 24.64
N SER A 299 17.66 0.90 25.54
CA SER A 299 17.78 0.64 26.97
C SER A 299 17.39 -0.79 27.39
N HIS A 300 16.98 -1.65 26.46
CA HIS A 300 16.47 -3.01 26.67
C HIS A 300 15.29 -3.16 27.66
N LYS A 301 14.61 -2.05 28.00
CA LYS A 301 13.45 -2.07 28.92
C LYS A 301 12.14 -2.36 28.21
N TYR A 302 12.07 -2.04 26.93
CA TYR A 302 10.89 -2.26 26.09
C TYR A 302 11.24 -3.02 24.82
N ILE A 303 10.29 -3.81 24.33
CA ILE A 303 10.26 -4.28 22.94
C ILE A 303 9.15 -3.50 22.24
N PHE A 304 9.48 -2.90 21.10
CA PHE A 304 8.53 -2.23 20.23
C PHE A 304 8.09 -3.18 19.13
N VAL A 305 6.78 -3.40 19.02
CA VAL A 305 6.18 -4.17 17.92
C VAL A 305 5.48 -3.18 17.03
N ALA A 306 5.75 -3.20 15.74
CA ALA A 306 5.10 -2.31 14.79
C ALA A 306 4.27 -3.09 13.79
N SER A 307 3.10 -2.56 13.46
CA SER A 307 2.29 -3.00 12.34
C SER A 307 2.33 -1.92 11.26
N GLU A 308 2.77 -2.28 10.05
CA GLU A 308 2.99 -1.35 8.95
C GLU A 308 2.36 -1.76 7.62
N SER A 309 1.80 -0.78 6.93
CA SER A 309 1.41 -0.82 5.52
C SER A 309 2.29 0.14 4.70
N LYS A 310 1.98 0.36 3.42
CA LYS A 310 2.71 1.32 2.56
C LYS A 310 2.61 2.79 3.02
N THR A 311 1.59 3.15 3.80
CA THR A 311 1.30 4.54 4.17
C THR A 311 1.16 4.77 5.67
N THR A 312 0.90 3.71 6.42
CA THR A 312 0.52 3.78 7.84
C THR A 312 1.37 2.82 8.65
N ARG A 313 1.98 3.29 9.74
CA ARG A 313 2.75 2.49 10.70
C ARG A 313 2.44 2.95 12.11
N PHE A 314 2.11 1.99 12.97
CA PHE A 314 1.81 2.22 14.37
C PHE A 314 2.52 1.20 15.25
N VAL A 315 2.75 1.57 16.51
CA VAL A 315 3.68 0.90 17.42
C VAL A 315 2.96 0.52 18.71
N PHE A 316 3.21 -0.71 19.15
CA PHE A 316 2.95 -1.21 20.48
C PHE A 316 4.26 -1.24 21.27
N SER A 317 4.17 -1.09 22.59
CA SER A 317 5.26 -1.33 23.53
C SER A 317 4.96 -2.55 24.40
N LEU A 318 5.99 -3.36 24.66
CA LEU A 318 5.99 -4.45 25.63
C LEU A 318 7.02 -4.12 26.70
N ASP A 319 6.60 -4.05 27.97
CA ASP A 319 7.53 -3.93 29.10
C ASP A 319 8.23 -5.28 29.33
N VAL A 320 9.55 -5.29 29.15
CA VAL A 320 10.38 -6.49 29.28
C VAL A 320 10.41 -7.03 30.71
N SER A 321 10.16 -6.19 31.72
CA SER A 321 10.09 -6.62 33.12
C SER A 321 8.79 -7.36 33.45
N LYS A 322 7.75 -7.20 32.62
CA LYS A 322 6.43 -7.79 32.82
C LYS A 322 5.81 -8.26 31.49
N PRO A 323 6.47 -9.16 30.73
CA PRO A 323 6.01 -9.57 29.40
C PRO A 323 4.62 -10.23 29.42
N GLN A 324 4.22 -10.79 30.57
CA GLN A 324 2.88 -11.34 30.79
C GLN A 324 1.75 -10.31 30.77
N GLU A 325 2.04 -9.01 30.95
CA GLU A 325 1.04 -7.94 30.84
C GLU A 325 0.69 -7.61 29.37
N GLY A 326 1.44 -8.19 28.41
CA GLY A 326 1.15 -8.09 26.98
C GLY A 326 1.48 -6.74 26.36
N LEU A 327 1.10 -6.58 25.09
CA LEU A 327 1.37 -5.39 24.30
C LEU A 327 0.43 -4.24 24.66
N GLN A 328 1.00 -3.05 24.84
CA GLN A 328 0.29 -1.79 25.05
C GLN A 328 0.40 -0.92 23.79
N VAL A 329 -0.69 -0.25 23.39
CA VAL A 329 -0.66 0.66 22.24
C VAL A 329 0.12 1.91 22.62
N LEU A 330 1.24 2.17 21.93
CA LEU A 330 2.04 3.39 22.13
C LEU A 330 1.61 4.49 21.15
N THR A 331 1.44 4.14 19.88
CA THR A 331 0.87 5.05 18.87
C THR A 331 -0.34 4.38 18.24
N PRO A 332 -1.49 5.06 18.10
CA PRO A 332 -2.68 4.46 17.51
C PRO A 332 -2.54 4.27 15.99
N ARG A 333 -3.33 3.35 15.44
CA ARG A 333 -3.43 3.12 13.99
C ARG A 333 -4.22 4.25 13.33
N VAL A 334 -3.52 5.24 12.79
CA VAL A 334 -4.11 6.39 12.09
C VAL A 334 -3.66 6.40 10.64
N ASP A 335 -4.60 6.42 9.69
CA ASP A 335 -4.30 6.35 8.26
C ASP A 335 -3.37 7.49 7.81
N GLY A 336 -2.31 7.13 7.07
CA GLY A 336 -1.30 8.07 6.58
C GLY A 336 -0.25 8.52 7.60
N ILE A 337 -0.38 8.10 8.86
CA ILE A 337 0.60 8.36 9.92
C ILE A 337 1.57 7.18 10.04
N ASP A 338 2.85 7.50 10.08
CA ASP A 338 3.93 6.53 10.19
C ASP A 338 4.82 6.90 11.37
N SER A 339 4.95 5.98 12.31
CA SER A 339 5.64 6.20 13.58
C SER A 339 6.68 5.14 13.88
N SER A 340 7.78 5.56 14.50
CA SER A 340 8.76 4.70 15.16
C SER A 340 9.02 5.21 16.57
N ALA A 341 9.50 4.33 17.44
CA ALA A 341 9.71 4.64 18.85
C ALA A 341 11.06 4.13 19.37
N SER A 342 11.63 4.92 20.27
CA SER A 342 12.79 4.60 21.11
C SER A 342 12.49 4.97 22.57
N HIS A 343 13.32 4.54 23.51
CA HIS A 343 13.09 4.75 24.94
C HIS A 343 14.35 5.19 25.70
N ARG A 344 14.18 6.14 26.63
CA ARG A 344 15.20 6.56 27.61
C ARG A 344 14.55 7.10 28.88
N GLY A 345 15.08 6.72 30.04
CA GLY A 345 14.61 7.22 31.34
C GLY A 345 13.13 6.90 31.58
N ASN A 346 12.32 7.95 31.74
CA ASN A 346 10.85 7.86 31.88
C ASN A 346 10.09 8.36 30.63
N HIS A 347 10.73 8.36 29.45
CA HIS A 347 10.13 8.91 28.23
C HIS A 347 10.26 7.96 27.03
N PHE A 348 9.21 7.94 26.22
CA PHE A 348 9.27 7.46 24.84
C PHE A 348 9.61 8.61 23.90
N PHE A 349 10.47 8.34 22.93
CA PHE A 349 10.81 9.25 21.83
C PHE A 349 10.17 8.69 20.58
N ILE A 350 9.27 9.48 19.96
CA ILE A 350 8.45 9.05 18.84
C ILE A 350 8.79 9.93 17.64
N GLN A 351 9.40 9.32 16.63
CA GLN A 351 9.51 9.94 15.31
C GLN A 351 8.20 9.66 14.58
N ARG A 352 7.50 10.72 14.14
CA ARG A 352 6.22 10.58 13.43
C ARG A 352 6.21 11.38 12.14
N ARG A 353 5.62 10.80 11.10
CA ARG A 353 5.42 11.40 9.78
C ARG A 353 3.92 11.45 9.48
N SER A 354 3.46 12.57 8.94
CA SER A 354 2.10 12.77 8.44
C SER A 354 2.12 13.50 7.09
N THR A 355 0.96 13.88 6.57
CA THR A 355 0.87 14.76 5.39
C THR A 355 1.42 16.16 5.68
N GLU A 356 1.23 16.65 6.90
CA GLU A 356 1.72 17.96 7.35
C GLU A 356 3.22 17.92 7.69
N PHE A 357 3.65 16.86 8.38
CA PHE A 357 5.03 16.64 8.82
C PHE A 357 5.70 15.57 7.95
N TYR A 358 5.75 15.81 6.64
CA TYR A 358 6.13 14.79 5.66
C TYR A 358 7.60 14.38 5.74
N ASN A 359 8.47 15.23 6.27
CA ASN A 359 9.88 14.93 6.56
C ASN A 359 10.14 14.49 8.01
N SER A 360 9.05 14.10 8.70
CA SER A 360 9.00 13.73 10.11
C SER A 360 9.27 14.87 11.08
N GLU A 361 8.75 14.70 12.28
CA GLU A 361 9.16 15.41 13.49
C GLU A 361 9.52 14.38 14.58
N LEU A 362 10.28 14.81 15.57
CA LEU A 362 10.58 14.02 16.76
C LEU A 362 9.87 14.63 17.97
N VAL A 363 9.04 13.84 18.62
CA VAL A 363 8.38 14.19 19.88
C VAL A 363 8.79 13.26 21.01
N ALA A 364 8.61 13.69 22.25
CA ALA A 364 8.75 12.84 23.42
C ALA A 364 7.50 12.91 24.30
N CYS A 365 7.16 11.79 24.96
CA CYS A 365 6.08 11.71 25.93
C CYS A 365 6.51 10.88 27.13
N SER A 366 5.84 11.06 28.28
CA SER A 366 6.10 10.24 29.47
C SER A 366 5.63 8.81 29.22
N VAL A 367 6.33 7.82 29.78
CA VAL A 367 5.85 6.42 29.77
C VAL A 367 4.53 6.25 30.53
N ASP A 368 4.24 7.15 31.48
CA ASP A 368 3.02 7.14 32.29
C ASP A 368 1.83 7.86 31.63
N ASP A 369 2.11 8.76 30.67
CA ASP A 369 1.08 9.55 29.96
C ASP A 369 1.56 9.83 28.52
N THR A 370 1.24 8.88 27.63
CA THR A 370 1.62 8.93 26.21
C THR A 370 0.78 9.94 25.40
N SER A 371 -0.29 10.49 25.99
CA SER A 371 -1.18 11.45 25.32
C SER A 371 -0.58 12.86 25.23
N LYS A 372 0.35 13.19 26.14
CA LYS A 372 1.02 14.50 26.18
C LYS A 372 2.40 14.43 25.56
N THR A 373 2.54 15.05 24.40
CA THR A 373 3.80 15.08 23.65
C THR A 373 4.47 16.45 23.68
N THR A 374 5.78 16.47 23.88
CA THR A 374 6.66 17.63 23.69
C THR A 374 7.41 17.49 22.38
N VAL A 375 7.36 18.51 21.51
CA VAL A 375 8.12 18.52 20.25
C VAL A 375 9.59 18.83 20.55
N LEU A 376 10.48 17.91 20.18
CA LEU A 376 11.93 18.06 20.37
C LEU A 376 12.63 18.57 19.11
N ILE A 377 12.29 17.99 17.96
CA ILE A 377 12.77 18.42 16.65
C ILE A 377 11.55 18.61 15.76
N PRO A 378 11.16 19.86 15.45
CA PRO A 378 10.01 20.11 14.59
C PRO A 378 10.30 19.71 13.15
N HIS A 379 9.23 19.49 12.39
CA HIS A 379 9.29 19.29 10.95
C HIS A 379 10.03 20.43 10.23
N ARG A 380 10.86 20.07 9.24
CA ARG A 380 11.53 21.00 8.34
C ARG A 380 11.35 20.56 6.89
N GLU A 381 10.93 21.47 6.04
CA GLU A 381 10.65 21.18 4.62
C GLU A 381 11.90 20.70 3.85
N SER A 382 13.09 21.23 4.19
CA SER A 382 14.35 20.88 3.52
C SER A 382 15.10 19.70 4.15
N VAL A 383 14.74 19.28 5.37
CA VAL A 383 15.49 18.30 6.16
C VAL A 383 14.59 17.15 6.57
N LYS A 384 14.89 15.96 6.05
CA LYS A 384 14.23 14.71 6.46
C LYS A 384 14.95 14.10 7.65
N ILE A 385 14.22 13.78 8.72
CA ILE A 385 14.72 12.88 9.77
C ILE A 385 14.58 11.45 9.23
N GLN A 386 15.69 10.75 9.04
CA GLN A 386 15.69 9.37 8.57
C GLN A 386 15.50 8.41 9.74
N GLU A 387 16.28 8.61 10.80
CA GLU A 387 16.34 7.74 11.97
C GLU A 387 16.91 8.53 13.16
N ILE A 388 16.66 8.02 14.36
CA ILE A 388 17.31 8.46 15.60
C ILE A 388 17.98 7.28 16.30
N GLN A 389 19.00 7.57 17.09
CA GLN A 389 19.59 6.61 18.02
C GLN A 389 19.75 7.26 19.39
N LEU A 390 19.16 6.63 20.41
CA LEU A 390 19.24 7.10 21.79
C LEU A 390 20.41 6.48 22.54
N PHE A 391 20.96 7.29 23.45
CA PHE A 391 21.97 6.92 24.42
C PHE A 391 21.54 7.43 25.80
N ARG A 392 22.26 7.00 26.85
CA ARG A 392 22.02 7.47 28.22
C ARG A 392 22.09 8.99 28.32
N ASP A 393 23.01 9.65 27.62
CA ASP A 393 23.23 11.10 27.78
C ASP A 393 23.09 11.89 26.46
N HIS A 394 22.82 11.20 25.35
CA HIS A 394 22.86 11.78 24.01
C HIS A 394 21.73 11.26 23.11
N LEU A 395 21.41 12.04 22.08
CA LEU A 395 20.54 11.69 20.97
C LEU A 395 21.31 11.96 19.67
N ALA A 396 21.54 10.93 18.87
CA ALA A 396 22.05 11.07 17.50
C ALA A 396 20.88 11.06 16.51
N VAL A 397 20.85 12.02 15.60
CA VAL A 397 19.80 12.18 14.59
C VAL A 397 20.43 12.02 13.21
N PHE A 398 19.97 11.05 12.45
CA PHE A 398 20.37 10.83 11.07
C PHE A 398 19.39 11.59 10.18
N GLU A 399 19.91 12.61 9.50
CA GLU A 399 19.15 13.55 8.71
C GLU A 399 19.54 13.46 7.24
N ARG A 400 18.67 13.92 6.35
CA ARG A 400 18.99 14.14 4.95
C ARG A 400 18.55 15.51 4.51
N GLU A 401 19.47 16.25 3.91
CA GLU A 401 19.22 17.57 3.36
C GLU A 401 19.94 17.72 2.03
N GLN A 402 19.22 18.24 1.03
CA GLN A 402 19.74 18.39 -0.32
C GLN A 402 20.47 17.13 -0.81
N GLY A 403 19.88 15.93 -0.71
CA GLY A 403 20.50 14.70 -1.22
C GLY A 403 21.57 14.07 -0.35
N LEU A 404 22.14 14.76 0.64
CA LEU A 404 23.23 14.24 1.48
C LEU A 404 22.74 13.88 2.88
N GLN A 405 23.29 12.79 3.42
CA GLN A 405 23.06 12.37 4.79
C GLN A 405 23.88 13.24 5.75
N LYS A 406 23.37 13.46 6.96
CA LYS A 406 24.04 14.18 8.04
C LYS A 406 23.77 13.47 9.36
N ILE A 407 24.71 13.57 10.29
CA ILE A 407 24.48 13.16 11.68
C ILE A 407 24.55 14.42 12.53
N THR A 408 23.51 14.67 13.32
CA THR A 408 23.48 15.75 14.31
C THR A 408 23.29 15.15 15.70
N VAL A 409 24.22 15.45 16.61
CA VAL A 409 24.22 14.91 17.98
C VAL A 409 23.78 15.98 18.96
N HIS A 410 22.81 15.65 19.80
CA HIS A 410 22.30 16.50 20.88
C HIS A 410 22.62 15.87 22.23
N ARG A 411 23.05 16.69 23.19
CA ARG A 411 23.11 16.30 24.59
C ARG A 411 21.70 16.30 25.18
N LEU A 412 21.36 15.25 25.91
CA LEU A 412 20.10 15.13 26.63
C LEU A 412 20.27 15.64 28.08
N PRO A 413 19.21 16.19 28.70
CA PRO A 413 19.23 16.52 30.13
C PRO A 413 19.36 15.25 30.97
N ALA A 414 19.77 15.39 32.22
CA ALA A 414 19.89 14.25 33.14
C ALA A 414 18.55 13.53 33.30
N GLU A 415 18.57 12.22 33.54
CA GLU A 415 17.31 11.49 33.77
C GLU A 415 16.56 12.07 34.97
N GLY A 416 15.26 12.33 34.79
CA GLY A 416 14.41 12.98 35.79
C GLY A 416 14.29 14.50 35.64
N GLU A 417 15.18 15.15 34.87
CA GLU A 417 15.01 16.57 34.52
C GLU A 417 13.96 16.75 33.41
N PRO A 418 13.24 17.90 33.38
CA PRO A 418 12.22 18.16 32.36
C PRO A 418 12.78 18.18 30.93
N LEU A 419 12.21 17.36 30.05
CA LEU A 419 12.56 17.31 28.64
C LEU A 419 11.70 18.29 27.83
N ASN A 420 12.07 19.57 27.82
CA ASN A 420 11.30 20.63 27.17
C ASN A 420 11.77 20.94 25.74
N LYS A 421 13.09 21.08 25.54
CA LYS A 421 13.70 21.43 24.25
C LYS A 421 15.13 20.90 24.20
N LEU A 422 15.56 20.48 23.02
CA LEU A 422 16.96 20.10 22.80
C LEU A 422 17.86 21.33 22.69
N GLN A 423 19.06 21.23 23.26
CA GLN A 423 20.13 22.19 23.01
C GLN A 423 20.61 22.11 21.55
N ALA A 424 21.34 23.11 21.10
CA ALA A 424 21.93 23.11 19.75
C ALA A 424 22.80 21.86 19.57
N GLY A 425 22.51 21.10 18.51
CA GLY A 425 23.24 19.89 18.20
C GLY A 425 24.58 20.19 17.52
N ARG A 426 25.50 19.22 17.57
CA ARG A 426 26.77 19.25 16.85
C ARG A 426 26.72 18.29 15.66
N SER A 427 26.97 18.81 14.47
CA SER A 427 27.05 17.98 13.26
C SER A 427 28.39 17.25 13.17
N VAL A 428 28.35 15.99 12.77
CA VAL A 428 29.54 15.20 12.43
C VAL A 428 30.05 15.65 11.05
N SER A 429 31.35 15.86 10.92
CA SER A 429 31.99 16.27 9.66
C SER A 429 32.54 15.07 8.91
N PHE A 430 32.43 15.10 7.57
CA PHE A 430 32.87 14.02 6.69
C PHE A 430 33.86 14.52 5.65
N VAL A 431 34.75 13.65 5.21
CA VAL A 431 35.91 14.02 4.37
C VAL A 431 35.55 14.19 2.89
N ASP A 432 34.64 13.37 2.36
CA ASP A 432 34.19 13.46 0.97
C ASP A 432 33.01 14.44 0.80
N PRO A 433 32.88 15.11 -0.35
CA PRO A 433 31.74 15.99 -0.65
C PRO A 433 30.44 15.22 -0.94
N VAL A 434 30.55 13.93 -1.26
CA VAL A 434 29.46 13.04 -1.64
C VAL A 434 29.76 11.69 -1.02
N TYR A 435 28.88 11.21 -0.15
CA TYR A 435 29.13 10.03 0.70
C TYR A 435 27.82 9.36 1.11
N SER A 436 27.95 8.20 1.74
CA SER A 436 26.90 7.46 2.41
C SER A 436 27.27 7.19 3.87
N ILE A 437 26.24 7.14 4.71
CA ILE A 437 26.33 6.86 6.14
C ILE A 437 25.26 5.82 6.47
N ASP A 438 25.68 4.76 7.14
CA ASP A 438 24.78 3.80 7.74
C ASP A 438 24.92 3.85 9.26
N SER A 439 23.79 3.93 9.96
CA SER A 439 23.73 3.75 11.40
C SER A 439 24.17 2.33 11.76
N THR A 440 24.80 2.16 12.93
CA THR A 440 25.20 0.84 13.44
C THR A 440 24.89 0.73 14.92
N GLU A 441 24.75 -0.51 15.40
CA GLU A 441 24.53 -0.78 16.82
C GLU A 441 25.63 -0.11 17.65
N SER A 442 25.21 0.65 18.67
CA SER A 442 26.07 1.31 19.64
C SER A 442 25.55 0.99 21.04
N GLU A 443 26.44 0.94 22.02
CA GLU A 443 26.09 0.63 23.41
C GLU A 443 25.34 1.81 24.04
N PHE A 444 24.12 1.58 24.54
CA PHE A 444 23.24 2.63 25.05
C PHE A 444 23.87 3.44 26.19
N ALA A 445 24.62 2.79 27.08
CA ALA A 445 25.27 3.43 28.21
C ALA A 445 26.51 4.28 27.83
N SER A 446 26.96 4.20 26.57
CA SER A 446 28.18 4.85 26.07
C SER A 446 27.92 6.25 25.53
N ASN A 447 28.98 7.07 25.47
CA ASN A 447 29.01 8.32 24.70
C ASN A 447 29.62 8.15 23.30
N VAL A 448 29.88 6.91 22.89
CA VAL A 448 30.45 6.56 21.59
C VAL A 448 29.35 6.16 20.61
N LEU A 449 29.14 6.99 19.60
CA LEU A 449 28.31 6.67 18.44
C LEU A 449 29.15 5.92 17.41
N ARG A 450 28.70 4.73 17.02
CA ARG A 450 29.30 4.00 15.88
C ARG A 450 28.47 4.18 14.63
N PHE A 451 29.14 4.45 13.51
CA PHE A 451 28.52 4.47 12.18
C PHE A 451 29.46 3.91 11.12
N ARG A 452 28.88 3.45 10.01
CA ARG A 452 29.62 3.08 8.79
C ARG A 452 29.60 4.25 7.83
N TYR A 453 30.74 4.54 7.23
CA TYR A 453 30.95 5.59 6.26
C TYR A 453 31.53 5.03 4.96
N SER A 454 31.09 5.55 3.83
CA SER A 454 31.68 5.23 2.52
C SER A 454 31.44 6.36 1.53
N SER A 455 32.20 6.38 0.44
CA SER A 455 31.89 7.18 -0.74
C SER A 455 32.22 6.39 -2.00
N MET A 456 31.91 6.89 -3.20
CA MET A 456 32.24 6.16 -4.43
C MET A 456 33.73 5.91 -4.65
N LYS A 457 34.62 6.60 -3.91
CA LYS A 457 36.07 6.39 -3.92
C LYS A 457 36.67 5.98 -2.57
N THR A 458 35.91 6.03 -1.47
CA THR A 458 36.40 5.70 -0.13
C THR A 458 35.78 4.38 0.33
N PRO A 459 36.59 3.30 0.50
CA PRO A 459 36.09 2.00 0.93
C PRO A 459 35.27 2.07 2.22
N PRO A 460 34.31 1.15 2.42
CA PRO A 460 33.49 1.15 3.62
C PRO A 460 34.35 1.10 4.87
N SER A 461 34.05 2.00 5.80
CA SER A 461 34.85 2.21 7.00
C SER A 461 33.94 2.34 8.21
N VAL A 462 34.34 1.78 9.35
CA VAL A 462 33.62 1.89 10.62
C VAL A 462 34.30 2.94 11.49
N TYR A 463 33.53 3.91 11.96
CA TYR A 463 33.99 4.99 12.84
C TYR A 463 33.32 4.90 14.19
N ASP A 464 34.10 5.13 15.25
CA ASP A 464 33.61 5.46 16.58
C ASP A 464 33.74 6.98 16.77
N TYR A 465 32.65 7.63 17.17
CA TYR A 465 32.57 9.07 17.39
C TYR A 465 32.22 9.37 18.83
N ASP A 466 33.09 10.11 19.50
CA ASP A 466 32.86 10.60 20.86
C ASP A 466 31.89 11.79 20.81
N MET A 467 30.69 11.58 21.33
CA MET A 467 29.61 12.55 21.32
C MET A 467 29.82 13.74 22.27
N ASP A 468 30.75 13.63 23.23
CA ASP A 468 31.17 14.75 24.09
C ASP A 468 32.28 15.55 23.39
N SER A 469 33.41 14.90 23.06
CA SER A 469 34.61 15.60 22.57
C SER A 469 34.56 15.95 21.07
N GLY A 470 33.83 15.17 20.28
CA GLY A 470 33.72 15.34 18.82
C GLY A 470 34.82 14.63 18.04
N THR A 471 35.55 13.77 18.73
CA THR A 471 36.64 13.00 18.15
C THR A 471 36.08 11.81 17.37
N SER A 472 36.49 11.67 16.10
CA SER A 472 36.20 10.49 15.29
C SER A 472 37.44 9.59 15.20
N VAL A 473 37.29 8.29 15.47
CA VAL A 473 38.36 7.29 15.37
C VAL A 473 37.93 6.17 14.43
N ILE A 474 38.77 5.86 13.44
CA ILE A 474 38.54 4.74 12.52
C ILE A 474 38.81 3.42 13.24
N LYS A 475 37.85 2.49 13.17
CA LYS A 475 37.95 1.15 13.76
C LYS A 475 38.30 0.08 12.74
N LYS A 476 37.79 0.23 11.52
CA LYS A 476 38.06 -0.69 10.41
C LYS A 476 37.90 0.05 9.10
N ILE A 477 38.75 -0.31 8.14
CA ILE A 477 38.57 -0.01 6.72
C ILE A 477 38.47 -1.37 6.02
N ASP A 478 37.43 -1.58 5.23
CA ASP A 478 37.30 -2.77 4.39
C ASP A 478 38.40 -2.70 3.32
N THR A 479 39.44 -3.52 3.51
CA THR A 479 40.67 -3.46 2.71
C THR A 479 40.40 -3.90 1.28
N VAL A 480 40.79 -3.06 0.32
CA VAL A 480 40.69 -3.36 -1.11
C VAL A 480 42.07 -3.77 -1.61
N LEU A 481 42.22 -5.04 -1.99
CA LEU A 481 43.45 -5.58 -2.54
C LEU A 481 43.62 -5.19 -4.02
N GLY A 482 44.76 -5.54 -4.63
CA GLY A 482 45.00 -5.32 -6.06
C GLY A 482 45.51 -3.92 -6.42
N GLY A 483 46.15 -3.21 -5.49
CA GLY A 483 46.80 -1.92 -5.77
C GLY A 483 45.85 -0.72 -5.86
N PHE A 484 44.66 -0.84 -5.28
CA PHE A 484 43.70 0.27 -5.21
C PHE A 484 44.29 1.49 -4.48
N ASP A 485 44.18 2.65 -5.12
CA ASP A 485 44.49 3.95 -4.53
C ASP A 485 43.32 4.91 -4.78
N ALA A 486 42.66 5.33 -3.71
CA ALA A 486 41.54 6.26 -3.74
C ALA A 486 41.90 7.59 -4.42
N SER A 487 43.18 7.99 -4.41
CA SER A 487 43.66 9.23 -5.03
C SER A 487 43.52 9.24 -6.55
N ASN A 488 43.42 8.06 -7.19
CA ASN A 488 43.22 7.93 -8.64
C ASN A 488 41.80 8.27 -9.08
N TYR A 489 40.83 8.33 -8.17
CA TYR A 489 39.42 8.52 -8.49
C TYR A 489 38.92 9.89 -8.05
N VAL A 490 38.13 10.51 -8.91
CA VAL A 490 37.44 11.77 -8.64
C VAL A 490 35.96 11.48 -8.48
N THR A 491 35.32 12.13 -7.51
CA THR A 491 33.87 12.10 -7.30
C THR A 491 33.33 13.51 -7.43
N GLU A 492 32.25 13.65 -8.20
CA GLU A 492 31.57 14.92 -8.43
C GLU A 492 30.09 14.81 -8.11
N ARG A 493 29.51 15.97 -7.78
CA ARG A 493 28.08 16.16 -7.73
C ARG A 493 27.67 17.15 -8.81
N LYS A 494 26.67 16.79 -9.60
CA LYS A 494 26.07 17.67 -10.61
C LYS A 494 24.58 17.80 -10.37
N TRP A 495 24.03 18.95 -10.72
CA TRP A 495 22.60 19.19 -10.77
C TRP A 495 22.17 19.34 -12.22
N VAL A 496 21.11 18.63 -12.58
CA VAL A 496 20.53 18.61 -13.92
C VAL A 496 19.15 19.23 -13.85
N THR A 497 18.84 20.13 -14.78
CA THR A 497 17.51 20.73 -14.85
C THR A 497 16.58 19.81 -15.65
N ALA A 498 15.57 19.24 -15.01
CA ALA A 498 14.49 18.52 -15.68
C ALA A 498 13.61 19.49 -16.50
N ALA A 499 12.79 18.95 -17.40
CA ALA A 499 11.92 19.76 -18.28
C ALA A 499 10.92 20.65 -17.52
N ASP A 500 10.57 20.31 -16.28
CA ASP A 500 9.70 21.11 -15.41
C ASP A 500 10.45 22.07 -14.48
N GLY A 501 11.77 22.23 -14.68
CA GLY A 501 12.64 23.11 -13.89
C GLY A 501 13.24 22.47 -12.64
N THR A 502 12.81 21.25 -12.26
CA THR A 502 13.33 20.55 -11.07
C THR A 502 14.82 20.27 -11.21
N GLN A 503 15.61 20.58 -10.17
CA GLN A 503 17.03 20.24 -10.12
C GLN A 503 17.21 18.78 -9.65
N ILE A 504 17.64 17.89 -10.55
CA ILE A 504 17.91 16.47 -10.29
C ILE A 504 19.40 16.29 -9.97
N PRO A 505 19.77 15.77 -8.79
CA PRO A 505 21.17 15.54 -8.47
C PRO A 505 21.71 14.28 -9.18
N MET A 506 22.99 14.32 -9.53
CA MET A 506 23.79 13.17 -9.97
C MET A 506 25.05 13.05 -9.13
N SER A 507 25.42 11.81 -8.81
CA SER A 507 26.73 11.47 -8.24
C SER A 507 27.56 10.77 -9.31
N ILE A 508 28.73 11.31 -9.62
CA ILE A 508 29.61 10.84 -10.69
C ILE A 508 30.95 10.39 -10.10
N VAL A 509 31.51 9.27 -10.60
CA VAL A 509 32.88 8.83 -10.29
C VAL A 509 33.60 8.35 -11.53
N TYR A 510 34.88 8.68 -11.65
CA TYR A 510 35.76 8.22 -12.73
C TYR A 510 37.23 8.18 -12.27
N ASN A 511 38.06 7.41 -13.00
CA ASN A 511 39.51 7.39 -12.79
C ASN A 511 40.15 8.57 -13.54
N LYS A 512 40.75 9.52 -12.81
CA LYS A 512 41.27 10.78 -13.36
C LYS A 512 42.49 10.60 -14.28
N ASN A 513 43.16 9.45 -14.18
CA ASN A 513 44.33 9.14 -15.01
C ASN A 513 43.92 8.55 -16.38
N LEU A 514 42.64 8.17 -16.55
CA LEU A 514 42.14 7.50 -17.75
C LEU A 514 41.03 8.28 -18.46
N ALA A 515 40.11 8.90 -17.71
CA ALA A 515 38.98 9.63 -18.27
C ALA A 515 39.45 10.92 -18.97
N LYS A 516 38.89 11.19 -20.16
CA LYS A 516 39.24 12.36 -20.99
C LYS A 516 38.25 13.50 -20.85
N LEU A 517 36.98 13.18 -20.56
CA LEU A 517 35.86 14.13 -20.45
C LEU A 517 35.64 14.97 -21.72
N ASP A 518 35.90 14.38 -22.89
CA ASP A 518 35.71 14.98 -24.21
C ASP A 518 34.50 14.40 -24.98
N GLY A 519 33.75 13.51 -24.32
CA GLY A 519 32.61 12.77 -24.85
C GLY A 519 32.96 11.41 -25.45
N SER A 520 34.24 11.03 -25.53
CA SER A 520 34.66 9.73 -26.08
C SER A 520 34.68 8.59 -25.06
N ASP A 521 34.56 8.90 -23.76
CA ASP A 521 34.61 7.93 -22.67
C ASP A 521 33.34 7.07 -22.59
N PRO A 522 33.45 5.77 -22.27
CA PRO A 522 32.30 4.94 -21.94
C PRO A 522 31.68 5.36 -20.61
N CYS A 523 30.35 5.34 -20.52
CA CYS A 523 29.63 5.74 -19.31
C CYS A 523 28.58 4.70 -18.93
N LEU A 524 28.46 4.40 -17.64
CA LEU A 524 27.37 3.61 -17.07
C LEU A 524 26.54 4.49 -16.12
N LEU A 525 25.29 4.74 -16.51
CA LEU A 525 24.32 5.51 -15.74
C LEU A 525 23.32 4.57 -15.05
N TYR A 526 23.27 4.63 -13.71
CA TYR A 526 22.40 3.81 -12.87
C TYR A 526 21.21 4.62 -12.31
N GLY A 527 20.03 3.99 -12.16
CA GLY A 527 18.85 4.59 -11.53
C GLY A 527 17.85 3.60 -10.92
N TYR A 528 17.02 4.08 -9.99
CA TYR A 528 15.97 3.27 -9.32
C TYR A 528 14.62 4.01 -9.19
N GLY A 529 14.56 5.09 -8.41
CA GLY A 529 13.43 6.03 -8.41
C GLY A 529 12.08 5.51 -7.94
N SER A 530 12.02 4.63 -6.92
CA SER A 530 10.74 4.11 -6.39
C SER A 530 10.79 3.90 -4.86
N TYR A 531 9.61 3.90 -4.23
CA TYR A 531 9.39 3.57 -2.81
C TYR A 531 10.15 4.44 -1.80
N GLU A 532 10.54 5.66 -2.18
CA GLU A 532 11.34 6.56 -1.34
C GLU A 532 12.75 6.01 -1.03
N ILE A 533 13.20 4.97 -1.75
CA ILE A 533 14.56 4.45 -1.62
C ILE A 533 15.54 5.49 -2.17
N SER A 534 16.55 5.82 -1.38
CA SER A 534 17.68 6.65 -1.83
C SER A 534 18.79 5.74 -2.36
N VAL A 535 19.33 6.03 -3.54
CA VAL A 535 20.48 5.30 -4.08
C VAL A 535 21.76 6.02 -3.65
N ASP A 536 22.24 5.75 -2.44
CA ASP A 536 23.36 6.49 -1.89
C ASP A 536 24.71 6.19 -2.59
N PRO A 537 25.62 7.18 -2.66
CA PRO A 537 26.86 7.09 -3.42
C PRO A 537 28.00 6.38 -2.65
N TYR A 538 27.82 5.09 -2.38
CA TYR A 538 28.77 4.26 -1.63
C TYR A 538 29.80 3.54 -2.54
N PHE A 539 30.85 3.00 -1.91
CA PHE A 539 31.92 2.26 -2.58
C PHE A 539 31.51 0.83 -2.95
N LYS A 540 31.86 0.40 -4.16
CA LYS A 540 31.69 -1.00 -4.57
C LYS A 540 32.95 -1.47 -5.28
N ALA A 541 33.68 -2.43 -4.70
CA ALA A 541 34.96 -2.91 -5.25
C ALA A 541 34.83 -3.43 -6.68
N SER A 542 33.71 -4.08 -7.04
CA SER A 542 33.48 -4.57 -8.40
C SER A 542 33.38 -3.45 -9.44
N ARG A 543 33.01 -2.22 -9.02
CA ARG A 543 32.92 -1.05 -9.91
C ARG A 543 34.30 -0.64 -10.44
N LEU A 544 35.36 -0.93 -9.70
CA LEU A 544 36.73 -0.61 -10.12
C LEU A 544 37.08 -1.27 -11.46
N SER A 545 36.54 -2.47 -11.76
CA SER A 545 36.74 -3.10 -13.08
C SER A 545 36.28 -2.25 -14.26
N LEU A 546 35.26 -1.41 -14.07
CA LEU A 546 34.81 -0.45 -15.06
C LEU A 546 35.71 0.80 -15.04
N LEU A 547 35.92 1.39 -13.87
CA LEU A 547 36.66 2.66 -13.72
C LEU A 547 38.10 2.54 -14.22
N ASP A 548 38.76 1.40 -13.96
CA ASP A 548 40.13 1.09 -14.39
C ASP A 548 40.24 0.76 -15.88
N ARG A 549 39.09 0.74 -16.59
CA ARG A 549 39.00 0.64 -18.05
C ARG A 549 38.47 1.93 -18.68
N GLY A 550 38.49 3.03 -17.94
CA GLY A 550 38.10 4.37 -18.40
C GLY A 550 36.60 4.64 -18.39
N PHE A 551 35.78 3.78 -17.76
CA PHE A 551 34.36 4.09 -17.60
C PHE A 551 34.14 5.21 -16.60
N ILE A 552 33.16 6.04 -16.92
CA ILE A 552 32.51 6.96 -15.98
C ILE A 552 31.29 6.23 -15.40
N TYR A 553 31.14 6.26 -14.09
CA TYR A 553 29.97 5.71 -13.42
C TYR A 553 29.14 6.84 -12.82
N VAL A 554 27.83 6.81 -13.05
CA VAL A 554 26.90 7.85 -12.62
C VAL A 554 25.69 7.24 -11.93
N ILE A 555 25.26 7.86 -10.84
CA ILE A 555 23.97 7.61 -10.20
C ILE A 555 23.08 8.81 -10.46
N ALA A 556 21.91 8.59 -11.07
CA ALA A 556 20.86 9.60 -11.18
C ALA A 556 19.85 9.46 -10.03
N HIS A 557 19.77 10.51 -9.20
CA HIS A 557 18.91 10.58 -8.02
C HIS A 557 17.50 11.07 -8.39
N VAL A 558 16.84 10.32 -9.28
CA VAL A 558 15.56 10.69 -9.91
C VAL A 558 14.38 10.69 -8.93
N ARG A 559 13.33 11.47 -9.23
CA ARG A 559 12.10 11.49 -8.42
C ARG A 559 11.47 10.11 -8.29
N GLY A 560 10.82 9.89 -7.16
CA GLY A 560 10.34 8.58 -6.70
C GLY A 560 11.30 7.89 -5.72
N GLY A 561 12.57 8.33 -5.69
CA GLY A 561 13.49 8.07 -4.57
C GLY A 561 13.24 8.99 -3.37
N GLY A 562 14.12 8.93 -2.37
CA GLY A 562 14.01 9.66 -1.10
C GLY A 562 15.09 10.73 -0.87
N GLU A 563 15.92 11.01 -1.87
CA GLU A 563 17.15 11.80 -1.74
C GLU A 563 16.87 13.25 -1.30
N MET A 564 15.77 13.85 -1.77
CA MET A 564 15.37 15.22 -1.40
C MET A 564 14.24 15.24 -0.34
N GLY A 565 14.06 14.15 0.40
CA GLY A 565 12.98 14.01 1.38
C GLY A 565 11.67 13.48 0.76
N ARG A 566 10.59 13.49 1.54
CA ARG A 566 9.34 12.78 1.18
C ARG A 566 8.67 13.33 -0.07
N GLN A 567 8.76 14.63 -0.32
CA GLN A 567 8.20 15.25 -1.53
C GLN A 567 8.89 14.75 -2.81
N TRP A 568 10.15 14.30 -2.74
CA TRP A 568 10.83 13.69 -3.87
C TRP A 568 10.15 12.40 -4.33
N TYR A 569 9.70 11.60 -3.35
CA TYR A 569 8.96 10.37 -3.60
C TYR A 569 7.53 10.65 -4.09
N GLU A 570 6.81 11.56 -3.43
CA GLU A 570 5.44 11.92 -3.83
C GLU A 570 5.38 12.52 -5.25
N ASN A 571 6.45 13.16 -5.70
CA ASN A 571 6.59 13.66 -7.07
C ASN A 571 7.12 12.64 -8.09
N GLY A 572 7.27 11.35 -7.73
CA GLY A 572 7.67 10.27 -8.64
C GLY A 572 6.89 8.97 -8.42
N LYS A 573 5.63 9.07 -7.98
CA LYS A 573 4.71 7.93 -7.79
C LYS A 573 3.30 8.22 -8.30
N LEU A 574 2.48 7.17 -8.40
CA LEU A 574 1.10 7.24 -8.87
C LEU A 574 1.01 8.01 -10.20
N LEU A 575 0.14 9.03 -10.29
CA LEU A 575 -0.03 9.84 -11.49
C LEU A 575 1.22 10.65 -11.88
N LYS A 576 2.17 10.85 -10.96
CA LYS A 576 3.45 11.53 -11.20
C LYS A 576 4.60 10.57 -11.53
N LYS A 577 4.33 9.26 -11.66
CA LYS A 577 5.38 8.25 -11.89
C LYS A 577 6.23 8.50 -13.13
N LYS A 578 5.68 9.16 -14.15
CA LYS A 578 6.43 9.55 -15.36
C LYS A 578 7.66 10.42 -15.08
N ASN A 579 7.64 11.20 -14.00
CA ASN A 579 8.77 12.05 -13.61
C ASN A 579 10.04 11.23 -13.38
N THR A 580 9.94 10.04 -12.79
CA THR A 580 11.09 9.11 -12.62
C THR A 580 11.81 8.86 -13.95
N PHE A 581 11.06 8.67 -15.04
CA PHE A 581 11.59 8.31 -16.35
C PHE A 581 12.15 9.54 -17.07
N THR A 582 11.44 10.67 -17.02
CA THR A 582 11.87 11.92 -17.66
C THR A 582 13.09 12.53 -16.97
N ASP A 583 13.20 12.41 -15.65
CA ASP A 583 14.38 12.84 -14.90
C ASP A 583 15.62 12.04 -15.30
N PHE A 584 15.47 10.72 -15.49
CA PHE A 584 16.56 9.85 -15.93
C PHE A 584 17.01 10.18 -17.36
N ILE A 585 16.07 10.45 -18.26
CA ILE A 585 16.36 10.90 -19.62
C ILE A 585 17.09 12.25 -19.59
N ALA A 586 16.64 13.21 -18.77
CA ALA A 586 17.32 14.49 -18.64
C ALA A 586 18.77 14.32 -18.14
N CYS A 587 18.99 13.43 -17.17
CA CYS A 587 20.34 13.09 -16.70
C CYS A 587 21.20 12.51 -17.84
N ALA A 588 20.67 11.57 -18.63
CA ALA A 588 21.38 11.00 -19.77
C ALA A 588 21.74 12.04 -20.83
N GLU A 589 20.81 12.93 -21.18
CA GLU A 589 21.04 14.01 -22.14
C GLU A 589 22.10 15.00 -21.66
N SER A 590 22.03 15.41 -20.38
CA SER A 590 23.03 16.30 -19.80
C SER A 590 24.42 15.68 -19.75
N LEU A 591 24.56 14.37 -19.50
CA LEU A 591 25.87 13.70 -19.57
C LEU A 591 26.49 13.79 -20.97
N ILE A 592 25.67 13.69 -22.02
CA ILE A 592 26.11 13.80 -23.41
C ILE A 592 26.47 15.26 -23.76
N GLU A 593 25.61 16.20 -23.37
CA GLU A 593 25.83 17.63 -23.60
C GLU A 593 27.11 18.13 -22.92
N LEU A 594 27.32 17.73 -21.67
CA LEU A 594 28.49 18.07 -20.85
C LEU A 594 29.75 17.28 -21.21
N LYS A 595 29.72 16.47 -22.27
CA LYS A 595 30.87 15.70 -22.77
C LYS A 595 31.44 14.68 -21.78
N TYR A 596 30.60 14.11 -20.90
CA TYR A 596 31.00 12.91 -20.16
C TYR A 596 31.04 11.68 -21.07
N CYS A 597 30.13 11.58 -22.03
CA CYS A 597 30.11 10.50 -23.02
C CYS A 597 29.35 10.90 -24.29
N SER A 598 29.26 10.01 -25.26
CA SER A 598 28.36 10.11 -26.42
C SER A 598 27.23 9.08 -26.32
N LYS A 599 26.20 9.19 -27.17
CA LYS A 599 25.10 8.21 -27.24
C LYS A 599 25.61 6.79 -27.54
N GLU A 600 26.63 6.69 -28.37
CA GLU A 600 27.28 5.43 -28.76
C GLU A 600 28.12 4.80 -27.64
N LYS A 601 28.31 5.54 -26.54
CA LYS A 601 29.13 5.17 -25.39
C LYS A 601 28.36 5.15 -24.07
N LEU A 602 27.08 5.50 -24.07
CA LEU A 602 26.23 5.51 -22.88
C LEU A 602 25.55 4.15 -22.68
N CYS A 603 25.82 3.54 -21.52
CA CYS A 603 25.17 2.34 -21.01
C CYS A 603 24.27 2.73 -19.83
N VAL A 604 23.14 2.03 -19.65
CA VAL A 604 22.24 2.26 -18.51
C VAL A 604 21.90 0.98 -17.77
N GLU A 605 21.71 1.08 -16.45
CA GLU A 605 21.36 -0.04 -15.59
C GLU A 605 20.24 0.31 -14.60
N GLY A 606 19.34 -0.64 -14.38
CA GLY A 606 18.36 -0.60 -13.30
C GLY A 606 17.85 -2.01 -12.96
N ARG A 607 17.54 -2.25 -11.67
CA ARG A 607 17.10 -3.56 -11.18
C ARG A 607 15.75 -3.48 -10.46
N SER A 608 14.92 -4.53 -10.53
CA SER A 608 13.58 -4.57 -9.91
C SER A 608 12.69 -3.41 -10.39
N ALA A 609 12.27 -2.47 -9.52
CA ALA A 609 11.59 -1.24 -9.94
C ALA A 609 12.49 -0.27 -10.73
N GLY A 610 13.82 -0.37 -10.60
CA GLY A 610 14.75 0.24 -11.56
C GLY A 610 14.70 -0.44 -12.93
N GLY A 611 14.27 -1.70 -13.01
CA GLY A 611 13.99 -2.37 -14.27
C GLY A 611 12.72 -1.85 -14.96
N LEU A 612 11.71 -1.42 -14.20
CA LEU A 612 10.59 -0.64 -14.75
C LEU A 612 11.10 0.66 -15.38
N LEU A 613 12.01 1.36 -14.70
CA LEU A 613 12.66 2.55 -15.24
C LEU A 613 13.37 2.22 -16.56
N MET A 614 14.18 1.16 -16.62
CA MET A 614 14.85 0.72 -17.86
C MET A 614 13.85 0.44 -18.99
N GLY A 615 12.80 -0.35 -18.72
CA GLY A 615 11.77 -0.67 -19.72
C GLY A 615 11.04 0.57 -20.24
N ALA A 616 10.75 1.54 -19.38
CA ALA A 616 10.09 2.78 -19.77
C ALA A 616 11.01 3.67 -20.65
N VAL A 617 12.27 3.87 -20.26
CA VAL A 617 13.18 4.76 -21.01
C VAL A 617 13.64 4.16 -22.34
N LEU A 618 13.75 2.82 -22.42
CA LEU A 618 13.95 2.10 -23.68
C LEU A 618 12.83 2.38 -24.68
N ASN A 619 11.58 2.43 -24.22
CA ASN A 619 10.44 2.74 -25.09
C ASN A 619 10.39 4.24 -25.47
N MET A 620 10.79 5.13 -24.56
CA MET A 620 10.69 6.58 -24.76
C MET A 620 11.84 7.17 -25.59
N ARG A 621 13.08 6.76 -25.32
CA ARG A 621 14.31 7.33 -25.88
C ARG A 621 15.39 6.26 -26.12
N PRO A 622 15.10 5.23 -26.94
CA PRO A 622 16.08 4.18 -27.25
C PRO A 622 17.32 4.72 -27.96
N ASP A 623 17.23 5.86 -28.63
CA ASP A 623 18.34 6.52 -29.33
C ASP A 623 19.49 6.95 -28.41
N LEU A 624 19.22 7.10 -27.11
CA LEU A 624 20.22 7.60 -26.16
C LEU A 624 21.20 6.54 -25.67
N PHE A 625 20.85 5.25 -25.77
CA PHE A 625 21.55 4.20 -25.03
C PHE A 625 22.13 3.15 -25.99
N LYS A 626 23.42 2.87 -25.84
CA LYS A 626 24.10 1.79 -26.58
C LYS A 626 23.83 0.42 -25.98
N VAL A 627 23.77 0.33 -24.65
CA VAL A 627 23.56 -0.92 -23.89
C VAL A 627 22.61 -0.65 -22.73
N VAL A 628 21.69 -1.58 -22.46
CA VAL A 628 20.80 -1.53 -21.30
C VAL A 628 20.88 -2.83 -20.50
N ILE A 629 21.07 -2.72 -19.19
CA ILE A 629 21.06 -3.83 -18.24
C ILE A 629 19.80 -3.70 -17.37
N ALA A 630 18.80 -4.54 -17.65
CA ALA A 630 17.54 -4.59 -16.90
C ALA A 630 17.50 -5.84 -16.00
N GLY A 631 17.92 -5.71 -14.74
CA GLY A 631 17.98 -6.85 -13.81
C GLY A 631 16.64 -7.13 -13.13
N VAL A 632 16.18 -8.38 -13.14
CA VAL A 632 14.88 -8.82 -12.54
C VAL A 632 13.75 -7.78 -12.73
N PRO A 633 13.47 -7.33 -13.97
CA PRO A 633 12.81 -6.06 -14.19
C PRO A 633 11.28 -6.15 -14.08
N PHE A 634 10.65 -5.20 -13.37
CA PHE A 634 9.19 -5.10 -13.31
C PHE A 634 8.62 -4.42 -14.56
N VAL A 635 8.35 -5.20 -15.61
CA VAL A 635 7.99 -4.66 -16.95
C VAL A 635 6.55 -4.94 -17.38
N ASP A 636 5.94 -6.02 -16.88
CA ASP A 636 4.54 -6.33 -17.17
C ASP A 636 3.60 -5.67 -16.15
N VAL A 637 3.69 -4.34 -16.07
CA VAL A 637 3.09 -3.55 -14.98
C VAL A 637 1.57 -3.68 -14.96
N LEU A 638 0.90 -3.56 -16.10
CA LEU A 638 -0.57 -3.56 -16.13
C LEU A 638 -1.14 -4.93 -15.78
N THR A 639 -0.69 -6.00 -16.45
CA THR A 639 -1.19 -7.35 -16.17
C THR A 639 -0.89 -7.76 -14.74
N THR A 640 0.32 -7.47 -14.23
CA THR A 640 0.68 -7.79 -12.85
C THR A 640 -0.15 -7.00 -11.82
N MET A 641 -0.29 -5.68 -12.00
CA MET A 641 -1.03 -4.83 -11.05
C MET A 641 -2.54 -5.07 -11.06
N LEU A 642 -3.07 -5.68 -12.12
CA LEU A 642 -4.49 -6.03 -12.21
C LEU A 642 -4.80 -7.39 -11.56
N ASP A 643 -3.79 -8.26 -11.41
CA ASP A 643 -3.98 -9.61 -10.89
C ASP A 643 -3.63 -9.73 -9.39
N PRO A 644 -4.64 -9.88 -8.52
CA PRO A 644 -4.46 -10.00 -7.07
C PRO A 644 -3.80 -11.31 -6.62
N THR A 645 -3.75 -12.32 -7.48
CA THR A 645 -3.17 -13.63 -7.12
C THR A 645 -1.65 -13.60 -7.10
N ILE A 646 -1.06 -12.56 -7.69
CA ILE A 646 0.38 -12.33 -7.64
C ILE A 646 0.72 -11.66 -6.30
N PRO A 647 1.66 -12.21 -5.51
CA PRO A 647 2.09 -11.59 -4.27
C PRO A 647 2.45 -10.11 -4.48
N LEU A 648 2.12 -9.29 -3.48
CA LEU A 648 2.31 -7.82 -3.47
C LEU A 648 1.26 -6.97 -4.24
N THR A 649 0.19 -7.56 -4.81
CA THR A 649 -0.85 -6.82 -5.58
C THR A 649 -2.10 -6.38 -4.78
N THR A 650 -2.47 -7.04 -3.68
CA THR A 650 -3.84 -7.06 -3.09
C THR A 650 -4.29 -5.86 -2.21
N SER A 651 -4.43 -4.62 -2.71
CA SER A 651 -5.04 -3.56 -1.86
C SER A 651 -5.93 -2.47 -2.50
N GLU A 652 -6.77 -2.80 -3.50
CA GLU A 652 -7.49 -1.73 -4.26
C GLU A 652 -9.04 -1.82 -4.38
N TRP A 653 -9.74 -2.93 -4.15
CA TRP A 653 -11.14 -3.05 -4.63
C TRP A 653 -12.22 -2.34 -3.81
N GLU A 654 -12.15 -2.40 -2.48
CA GLU A 654 -13.07 -1.65 -1.61
C GLU A 654 -12.75 -0.16 -1.64
N LYS A 655 -11.47 0.17 -1.84
CA LYS A 655 -11.02 1.55 -2.12
C LYS A 655 -11.62 2.09 -3.41
N ILE A 656 -11.75 1.27 -4.47
CA ILE A 656 -12.41 1.68 -5.73
C ILE A 656 -13.88 2.04 -5.50
N ALA A 657 -14.64 1.19 -4.79
CA ALA A 657 -16.06 1.45 -4.52
C ALA A 657 -16.25 2.69 -3.65
N LEU A 658 -15.49 2.78 -2.55
CA LEU A 658 -15.51 3.93 -1.65
C LEU A 658 -15.09 5.22 -2.36
N ALA A 659 -14.03 5.19 -3.17
CA ALA A 659 -13.57 6.35 -3.93
C ALA A 659 -14.64 6.84 -4.92
N TRP A 660 -15.30 5.90 -5.62
CA TRP A 660 -16.40 6.22 -6.53
C TRP A 660 -17.60 6.81 -5.78
N MET A 661 -18.03 6.19 -4.68
CA MET A 661 -19.15 6.69 -3.87
C MET A 661 -18.85 8.09 -3.30
N PHE A 662 -17.65 8.28 -2.76
CA PHE A 662 -17.21 9.56 -2.20
C PHE A 662 -17.14 10.66 -3.27
N GLN A 663 -16.64 10.35 -4.46
CA GLN A 663 -16.63 11.28 -5.59
C GLN A 663 -18.05 11.70 -6.01
N LYS A 664 -19.03 10.79 -5.96
CA LYS A 664 -20.44 11.08 -6.28
C LYS A 664 -21.12 11.99 -5.27
N GLU A 665 -20.69 11.99 -4.02
CA GLU A 665 -21.24 12.87 -3.00
C GLU A 665 -20.58 14.25 -2.91
N THR A 666 -19.39 14.41 -3.50
CA THR A 666 -18.56 15.63 -3.36
C THR A 666 -18.46 16.48 -4.61
N ARG A 667 -18.55 15.91 -5.82
CA ARG A 667 -18.53 16.70 -7.06
C ARG A 667 -19.88 17.35 -7.32
N SER A 668 -19.88 18.58 -7.85
CA SER A 668 -21.08 19.25 -8.37
C SER A 668 -21.63 18.47 -9.57
N ALA A 669 -22.53 17.53 -9.29
CA ALA A 669 -23.15 16.62 -10.24
C ALA A 669 -24.68 16.85 -10.24
N PRO A 670 -25.40 16.41 -11.30
CA PRO A 670 -26.86 16.60 -11.39
C PRO A 670 -27.63 15.96 -10.22
N CYS A 671 -27.04 14.94 -9.57
CA CYS A 671 -27.52 14.38 -8.32
C CYS A 671 -26.34 13.97 -7.45
N LEU A 672 -26.51 14.00 -6.12
CA LEU A 672 -25.47 13.66 -5.16
C LEU A 672 -25.76 12.27 -4.60
N GLY A 673 -25.14 11.26 -5.19
CA GLY A 673 -25.41 9.84 -4.95
C GLY A 673 -25.41 9.00 -6.23
N GLY A 674 -25.96 7.79 -6.18
CA GLY A 674 -25.95 6.87 -7.32
C GLY A 674 -26.46 5.46 -7.02
N ILE A 675 -26.18 4.53 -7.94
CA ILE A 675 -26.58 3.13 -7.85
C ILE A 675 -25.32 2.26 -7.68
N LEU A 676 -25.14 1.64 -6.51
CA LEU A 676 -24.13 0.62 -6.31
C LEU A 676 -24.75 -0.76 -6.55
N ALA A 677 -24.60 -1.24 -7.78
CA ALA A 677 -25.28 -2.40 -8.32
C ALA A 677 -24.45 -3.69 -8.27
N ASP A 678 -23.56 -3.83 -7.28
CA ASP A 678 -22.70 -5.01 -7.18
C ASP A 678 -23.44 -6.27 -6.75
N ASP A 679 -22.99 -7.44 -7.19
CA ASP A 679 -23.50 -8.74 -6.71
C ASP A 679 -23.31 -8.88 -5.18
N GLN A 680 -24.10 -9.77 -4.58
CA GLN A 680 -24.01 -10.09 -3.16
C GLN A 680 -22.59 -10.60 -2.82
N GLY A 681 -22.00 -10.12 -1.73
CA GLY A 681 -20.65 -10.50 -1.29
C GLY A 681 -19.50 -9.59 -1.74
N LEU A 682 -19.75 -8.58 -2.60
CA LEU A 682 -18.73 -7.62 -3.06
C LEU A 682 -18.59 -6.36 -2.20
N GLY A 683 -18.95 -6.43 -0.92
CA GLY A 683 -18.66 -5.35 0.04
C GLY A 683 -19.55 -4.08 -0.05
N LYS A 684 -20.78 -4.16 -0.60
CA LYS A 684 -21.71 -2.99 -0.67
C LYS A 684 -21.98 -2.34 0.69
N THR A 685 -22.24 -3.17 1.69
CA THR A 685 -22.50 -2.76 3.09
C THR A 685 -21.28 -2.05 3.66
N ILE A 686 -20.09 -2.68 3.57
CA ILE A 686 -18.82 -2.13 4.06
C ILE A 686 -18.47 -0.81 3.35
N SER A 687 -18.62 -0.74 2.02
CA SER A 687 -18.37 0.48 1.24
C SER A 687 -19.27 1.63 1.68
N THR A 688 -20.51 1.32 2.06
CA THR A 688 -21.47 2.31 2.56
C THR A 688 -21.11 2.76 3.98
N ILE A 689 -20.72 1.85 4.87
CA ILE A 689 -20.25 2.17 6.23
C ILE A 689 -19.01 3.06 6.16
N ALA A 690 -18.01 2.69 5.35
CA ALA A 690 -16.81 3.48 5.14
C ALA A 690 -17.11 4.89 4.59
N LEU A 691 -18.14 5.03 3.73
CA LEU A 691 -18.61 6.33 3.24
C LEU A 691 -19.27 7.19 4.34
N ILE A 692 -19.99 6.58 5.29
CA ILE A 692 -20.53 7.29 6.47
C ILE A 692 -19.38 7.83 7.32
N LEU A 693 -18.43 6.97 7.67
CA LEU A 693 -17.29 7.32 8.52
C LEU A 693 -16.40 8.41 7.91
N LYS A 694 -16.05 8.26 6.62
CA LYS A 694 -15.20 9.22 5.91
C LYS A 694 -15.78 10.63 5.92
N GLN A 695 -17.10 10.77 5.75
CA GLN A 695 -17.76 12.07 5.70
C GLN A 695 -17.88 12.72 7.09
N MET A 696 -18.08 11.92 8.15
CA MET A 696 -18.10 12.42 9.53
C MET A 696 -16.74 12.94 9.98
N HIS A 697 -15.67 12.24 9.60
CA HIS A 697 -14.30 12.69 9.85
C HIS A 697 -14.03 14.06 9.20
N GLU A 698 -14.44 14.25 7.94
CA GLU A 698 -14.31 15.55 7.26
C GLU A 698 -15.12 16.67 7.92
N ALA A 699 -16.33 16.37 8.43
CA ALA A 699 -17.16 17.35 9.12
C ALA A 699 -16.53 17.78 10.46
N LYS A 700 -15.98 16.84 11.24
CA LYS A 700 -15.26 17.14 12.49
C LYS A 700 -14.01 17.99 12.23
N SER A 701 -13.19 17.62 11.24
CA SER A 701 -11.98 18.37 10.86
C SER A 701 -12.23 19.81 10.38
N LYS A 702 -13.41 20.08 9.79
CA LYS A 702 -13.81 21.44 9.38
C LYS A 702 -14.34 22.28 10.56
N SER A 703 -14.95 21.64 11.56
CA SER A 703 -15.47 22.35 12.74
C SER A 703 -14.38 22.81 13.71
N GLU A 704 -13.24 22.11 13.76
CA GLU A 704 -12.09 22.48 14.61
C GLU A 704 -11.28 23.66 14.03
N ASN A 705 -11.36 23.89 12.72
CA ASN A 705 -10.64 24.98 12.03
C ASN A 705 -11.42 26.31 11.93
N SER A 706 -12.65 26.39 12.44
CA SER A 706 -13.49 27.60 12.36
C SER A 706 -14.13 27.97 13.70
N SER A 707 -13.33 28.38 14.68
CA SER A 707 -13.85 29.15 15.81
C SER A 707 -14.08 30.60 15.37
N ASN A 708 -15.35 31.02 15.36
CA ASN A 708 -15.91 32.31 14.91
C ASN A 708 -16.38 32.37 13.45
N GLN A 709 -17.44 31.62 13.15
CA GLN A 709 -18.56 32.11 12.34
C GLN A 709 -19.80 31.33 12.76
N VAL A 710 -20.93 32.05 12.93
CA VAL A 710 -22.25 31.43 13.14
C VAL A 710 -22.45 30.39 12.05
N ALA A 711 -22.72 29.14 12.45
CA ALA A 711 -23.01 28.05 11.54
C ALA A 711 -24.05 28.53 10.53
N GLU A 712 -23.63 28.64 9.27
CA GLU A 712 -24.53 28.94 8.16
C GLU A 712 -25.57 27.82 8.15
N ALA A 713 -26.78 28.15 8.60
CA ALA A 713 -27.88 27.21 8.66
C ALA A 713 -28.18 26.79 7.22
N LEU A 714 -27.70 25.60 6.84
CA LEU A 714 -28.04 24.94 5.58
C LEU A 714 -29.56 24.87 5.47
N ASP A 715 -30.13 25.74 4.64
CA ASP A 715 -31.56 25.84 4.44
C ASP A 715 -32.02 24.71 3.52
N LEU A 716 -32.30 23.54 4.11
CA LEU A 716 -32.78 22.34 3.40
C LEU A 716 -34.19 22.53 2.82
N ASP A 717 -34.86 23.63 3.16
CA ASP A 717 -36.21 23.98 2.71
C ASP A 717 -36.21 24.92 1.48
N ALA A 718 -35.05 25.44 1.05
CA ALA A 718 -34.94 26.39 -0.07
C ALA A 718 -35.13 25.76 -1.48
N ASP A 719 -35.04 24.43 -1.60
CA ASP A 719 -35.13 23.75 -2.90
C ASP A 719 -36.58 23.60 -3.43
N ASP A 720 -37.60 23.79 -2.58
CA ASP A 720 -39.02 23.62 -2.95
C ASP A 720 -39.62 24.87 -3.66
N GLU A 721 -38.91 26.00 -3.80
CA GLU A 721 -39.40 27.19 -4.54
C GLU A 721 -39.08 27.19 -6.06
N SER A 722 -38.24 26.27 -6.54
CA SER A 722 -37.75 26.31 -7.94
C SER A 722 -38.69 25.67 -8.99
N GLU A 723 -39.79 25.02 -8.57
CA GLU A 723 -40.73 24.33 -9.50
C GLU A 723 -41.58 25.27 -10.40
N ASN A 724 -41.53 26.60 -10.22
CA ASN A 724 -42.49 27.52 -10.89
C ASN A 724 -41.92 28.67 -11.75
N ALA A 725 -40.62 28.70 -12.08
CA ALA A 725 -40.02 29.87 -12.73
C ALA A 725 -39.22 29.58 -14.01
N PHE A 726 -39.76 28.87 -15.00
CA PHE A 726 -39.15 28.81 -16.35
C PHE A 726 -40.18 28.79 -17.49
N VAL A 727 -41.19 29.68 -17.43
CA VAL A 727 -41.96 30.08 -18.61
C VAL A 727 -42.30 31.57 -18.51
N LYS A 728 -41.38 32.45 -18.93
CA LYS A 728 -41.65 33.69 -19.70
C LYS A 728 -40.42 34.61 -19.81
N GLN A 729 -39.98 34.71 -21.06
CA GLN A 729 -39.56 35.91 -21.79
C GLN A 729 -38.27 36.68 -21.41
N GLU A 730 -37.42 36.72 -22.44
CA GLU A 730 -36.56 37.82 -22.84
C GLU A 730 -37.12 39.23 -22.60
N SER A 731 -36.18 40.16 -22.46
CA SER A 731 -36.20 41.58 -22.85
C SER A 731 -36.27 42.66 -21.74
N LYS A 732 -35.19 43.46 -21.74
CA LYS A 732 -35.07 44.92 -21.48
C LYS A 732 -35.38 45.50 -20.08
N ALA A 733 -34.29 45.91 -19.43
CA ALA A 733 -33.88 47.31 -19.15
C ALA A 733 -34.77 48.26 -18.31
N ILE A 734 -34.08 49.02 -17.42
CA ILE A 734 -34.40 50.38 -16.89
C ILE A 734 -35.55 50.35 -15.83
N SER A 735 -35.54 50.99 -14.66
CA SER A 735 -34.70 51.95 -13.93
C SER A 735 -35.30 52.04 -12.49
N VAL A 736 -34.48 52.23 -11.44
CA VAL A 736 -34.34 53.48 -10.67
C VAL A 736 -35.29 53.69 -9.47
N ASN A 737 -34.63 53.96 -8.34
CA ASN A 737 -34.95 54.83 -7.19
C ASN A 737 -35.48 54.29 -5.85
N GLY A 738 -34.79 54.77 -4.80
CA GLY A 738 -35.30 55.05 -3.46
C GLY A 738 -34.86 54.03 -2.39
N SER A 739 -33.70 54.12 -1.70
CA SER A 739 -33.24 55.17 -0.76
C SER A 739 -34.21 55.32 0.43
N PHE A 740 -33.87 55.32 1.73
CA PHE A 740 -32.62 55.52 2.48
C PHE A 740 -32.89 55.22 3.99
N GLY A 741 -31.85 54.86 4.76
CA GLY A 741 -31.59 55.30 6.16
C GLY A 741 -32.50 54.77 7.29
N MET A 742 -32.10 53.95 8.29
CA MET A 742 -30.95 53.89 9.23
C MET A 742 -31.24 54.54 10.62
N LYS A 743 -30.80 53.81 11.68
CA LYS A 743 -30.68 54.11 13.14
C LYS A 743 -31.89 53.71 14.02
N LYS A 744 -31.78 53.32 15.29
CA LYS A 744 -30.82 52.66 16.23
C LYS A 744 -31.50 52.70 17.65
N ALA A 745 -31.06 51.88 18.62
CA ALA A 745 -31.39 51.89 20.09
C ALA A 745 -32.77 51.32 20.50
N LYS A 746 -33.02 50.73 21.69
CA LYS A 746 -32.26 50.17 22.85
C LYS A 746 -33.27 49.32 23.68
N ASP A 747 -32.73 48.44 24.55
CA ASP A 747 -33.25 47.76 25.78
C ASP A 747 -34.71 48.05 26.23
N GLU A 748 -35.56 47.08 26.62
CA GLU A 748 -35.61 46.39 27.93
C GLU A 748 -36.66 45.24 27.93
N GLU A 749 -36.55 44.35 28.93
CA GLU A 749 -37.39 43.18 29.22
C GLU A 749 -38.85 43.50 29.58
N ALA A 750 -39.80 42.69 29.07
CA ALA A 750 -41.06 42.40 29.75
C ALA A 750 -41.67 41.08 29.25
N SER A 751 -42.03 40.23 30.21
CA SER A 751 -42.70 38.94 30.07
C SER A 751 -44.05 39.04 29.34
N THR A 752 -44.33 38.12 28.40
CA THR A 752 -45.58 37.33 28.36
C THR A 752 -45.63 36.40 27.13
N SER A 753 -45.75 35.10 27.40
CA SER A 753 -46.46 34.08 26.61
C SER A 753 -46.96 34.49 25.20
N THR A 754 -46.27 34.02 24.17
CA THR A 754 -46.90 33.59 22.90
C THR A 754 -45.98 32.61 22.18
N ARG A 755 -46.38 31.34 22.13
CA ARG A 755 -45.71 30.27 21.37
C ARG A 755 -45.63 30.68 19.88
N LYS A 756 -44.42 30.93 19.38
CA LYS A 756 -44.11 30.91 17.94
C LYS A 756 -43.39 29.59 17.64
N PHE A 757 -44.06 28.67 16.95
CA PHE A 757 -43.41 27.51 16.33
C PHE A 757 -42.88 27.94 14.95
N ASN A 758 -41.58 28.17 14.85
CA ASN A 758 -40.84 28.12 13.58
C ASN A 758 -40.39 26.67 13.39
N GLY A 759 -41.17 25.86 12.66
CA GLY A 759 -40.92 24.43 12.53
C GLY A 759 -39.91 24.06 11.45
N LYS A 760 -38.61 24.35 11.64
CA LYS A 760 -37.56 23.69 10.82
C LYS A 760 -37.50 22.21 11.18
N ARG A 761 -37.49 21.33 10.18
CA ARG A 761 -37.39 19.88 10.38
C ARG A 761 -36.05 19.52 11.04
N PRO A 762 -36.01 18.59 12.01
CA PRO A 762 -34.74 18.14 12.58
C PRO A 762 -33.89 17.44 11.52
N ALA A 763 -32.62 17.86 11.41
CA ALA A 763 -31.66 17.27 10.49
C ALA A 763 -30.99 16.05 11.12
N ALA A 764 -30.88 14.96 10.37
CA ALA A 764 -30.32 13.69 10.85
C ALA A 764 -29.23 13.16 9.91
N GLY A 765 -28.42 12.21 10.39
CA GLY A 765 -27.33 11.59 9.63
C GLY A 765 -27.82 10.72 8.46
N THR A 766 -27.64 9.40 8.59
CA THR A 766 -27.97 8.45 7.52
C THR A 766 -29.21 7.62 7.87
N LEU A 767 -30.19 7.58 6.96
CA LEU A 767 -31.29 6.62 7.00
C LEU A 767 -30.98 5.43 6.08
N ILE A 768 -30.97 4.22 6.63
CA ILE A 768 -30.88 2.97 5.87
C ILE A 768 -32.26 2.32 5.84
N VAL A 769 -32.81 2.17 4.64
CA VAL A 769 -34.07 1.45 4.39
C VAL A 769 -33.71 0.11 3.77
N CYS A 770 -34.03 -0.99 4.45
CA CYS A 770 -33.67 -2.33 4.01
C CYS A 770 -34.81 -3.34 4.27
N PRO A 771 -34.78 -4.54 3.68
CA PRO A 771 -35.73 -5.60 4.04
C PRO A 771 -35.66 -5.95 5.53
N ALA A 772 -36.80 -6.33 6.13
CA ALA A 772 -36.86 -6.69 7.56
C ALA A 772 -35.87 -7.80 7.95
N SER A 773 -35.56 -8.70 7.01
CA SER A 773 -34.63 -9.82 7.19
C SER A 773 -33.17 -9.40 7.41
N VAL A 774 -32.74 -8.22 6.92
CA VAL A 774 -31.33 -7.79 6.97
C VAL A 774 -31.07 -6.65 7.96
N VAL A 775 -32.10 -6.13 8.64
CA VAL A 775 -31.97 -5.02 9.61
C VAL A 775 -30.97 -5.35 10.71
N ARG A 776 -31.05 -6.56 11.29
CA ARG A 776 -30.12 -7.00 12.34
C ARG A 776 -28.72 -7.31 11.81
N GLN A 777 -28.58 -7.64 10.53
CA GLN A 777 -27.27 -7.86 9.93
C GLN A 777 -26.54 -6.52 9.81
N TRP A 778 -27.16 -5.51 9.22
CA TRP A 778 -26.60 -4.17 9.13
C TRP A 778 -26.22 -3.58 10.50
N ALA A 779 -27.07 -3.77 11.52
CA ALA A 779 -26.75 -3.30 12.87
C ALA A 779 -25.49 -3.98 13.44
N ARG A 780 -25.32 -5.28 13.21
CA ARG A 780 -24.08 -6.00 13.59
C ARG A 780 -22.89 -5.53 12.77
N GLU A 781 -23.02 -5.34 11.46
CA GLU A 781 -21.90 -4.87 10.63
C GLU A 781 -21.44 -3.45 11.05
N LEU A 782 -22.37 -2.58 11.45
CA LEU A 782 -22.05 -1.24 11.98
C LEU A 782 -21.37 -1.29 13.37
N ASP A 783 -21.57 -2.35 14.14
CA ASP A 783 -20.95 -2.55 15.46
C ASP A 783 -19.61 -3.29 15.33
N ASP A 784 -19.58 -4.39 14.58
CA ASP A 784 -18.42 -5.29 14.43
C ASP A 784 -17.31 -4.72 13.53
N LYS A 785 -17.65 -3.87 12.56
CA LYS A 785 -16.70 -3.40 11.52
C LYS A 785 -16.22 -1.98 11.74
N VAL A 786 -16.75 -1.30 12.75
CA VAL A 786 -16.38 0.07 13.10
C VAL A 786 -15.61 0.02 14.41
N THR A 787 -14.46 0.68 14.46
CA THR A 787 -13.65 0.73 15.67
C THR A 787 -14.37 1.51 16.77
N GLU A 788 -14.07 1.24 18.05
CA GLU A 788 -14.71 1.94 19.17
C GLU A 788 -14.49 3.46 19.12
N GLU A 789 -13.37 3.92 18.57
CA GLU A 789 -13.03 5.34 18.37
C GLU A 789 -13.94 6.04 17.34
N ALA A 790 -14.43 5.30 16.35
CA ALA A 790 -15.26 5.79 15.26
C ALA A 790 -16.72 5.31 15.38
N LYS A 791 -17.11 4.80 16.57
CA LYS A 791 -18.38 4.14 16.81
C LYS A 791 -19.55 5.05 16.45
N LEU A 792 -20.47 4.50 15.65
CA LEU A 792 -21.65 5.18 15.19
C LEU A 792 -22.80 4.92 16.17
N SER A 793 -23.56 5.96 16.51
CA SER A 793 -24.82 5.79 17.22
C SER A 793 -25.87 5.23 16.25
N VAL A 794 -26.37 4.01 16.52
CA VAL A 794 -27.29 3.29 15.63
C VAL A 794 -28.64 3.07 16.30
N LEU A 795 -29.73 3.42 15.61
CA LEU A 795 -31.10 3.12 16.04
C LEU A 795 -31.80 2.17 15.08
N ILE A 796 -32.26 1.01 15.58
CA ILE A 796 -33.17 0.13 14.85
C ILE A 796 -34.61 0.64 15.02
N TYR A 797 -35.10 1.35 14.00
CA TYR A 797 -36.45 1.88 13.92
C TYR A 797 -37.41 0.85 13.28
N HIS A 798 -37.77 -0.19 14.04
CA HIS A 798 -38.69 -1.25 13.62
C HIS A 798 -39.58 -1.75 14.80
N GLY A 799 -40.75 -2.35 14.52
CA GLY A 799 -41.65 -2.89 15.56
C GLY A 799 -42.64 -1.89 16.19
N GLY A 800 -43.54 -2.35 17.08
CA GLY A 800 -44.66 -1.52 17.60
C GLY A 800 -44.27 -0.41 18.59
N ASN A 801 -43.09 -0.49 19.21
CA ASN A 801 -42.64 0.42 20.27
C ASN A 801 -41.76 1.58 19.77
N ARG A 802 -41.86 1.92 18.48
CA ARG A 802 -41.05 2.99 17.86
C ARG A 802 -41.44 4.36 18.40
N THR A 803 -40.45 5.24 18.56
CA THR A 803 -40.70 6.66 18.87
C THR A 803 -41.51 7.31 17.75
N LYS A 804 -42.42 8.22 18.11
CA LYS A 804 -43.14 9.06 17.15
C LYS A 804 -42.55 10.47 17.04
N ASP A 805 -41.50 10.75 17.81
CA ASP A 805 -40.82 12.05 17.82
C ASP A 805 -39.69 12.06 16.76
N PRO A 806 -39.76 12.90 15.72
CA PRO A 806 -38.70 13.05 14.73
C PRO A 806 -37.38 13.59 15.32
N THR A 807 -37.42 14.29 16.44
CA THR A 807 -36.23 14.85 17.10
C THR A 807 -35.38 13.74 17.73
N GLU A 808 -36.03 12.70 18.26
CA GLU A 808 -35.32 11.52 18.79
C GLU A 808 -34.58 10.75 17.69
N LEU A 809 -35.13 10.70 16.47
CA LEU A 809 -34.45 10.05 15.34
C LEU A 809 -33.19 10.81 14.92
N ALA A 810 -33.19 12.14 15.05
CA ALA A 810 -32.07 12.98 14.66
C ALA A 810 -30.85 12.89 15.59
N LYS A 811 -30.98 12.27 16.77
CA LYS A 811 -29.86 12.06 17.70
C LYS A 811 -28.89 10.96 17.25
N TYR A 812 -29.28 10.11 16.30
CA TYR A 812 -28.49 8.97 15.86
C TYR A 812 -27.78 9.25 14.54
N ASP A 813 -26.54 8.78 14.42
CA ASP A 813 -25.74 8.87 13.19
C ASP A 813 -26.33 8.01 12.08
N VAL A 814 -26.86 6.84 12.47
CA VAL A 814 -27.52 5.91 11.55
C VAL A 814 -28.87 5.45 12.13
N VAL A 815 -29.93 5.69 11.38
CA VAL A 815 -31.26 5.14 11.65
C VAL A 815 -31.58 4.06 10.63
N MET A 816 -32.02 2.91 11.12
CA MET A 816 -32.27 1.71 10.35
C MET A 816 -33.75 1.37 10.35
N THR A 817 -34.38 1.29 9.18
CA THR A 817 -35.81 1.00 9.04
C THR A 817 -36.10 0.05 7.89
N THR A 818 -37.37 -0.28 7.72
CA THR A 818 -37.84 -1.16 6.64
C THR A 818 -38.75 -0.43 5.66
N TYR A 819 -38.81 -0.92 4.43
CA TYR A 819 -39.70 -0.42 3.38
C TYR A 819 -41.17 -0.36 3.81
N ALA A 820 -41.64 -1.32 4.61
CA ALA A 820 -43.01 -1.33 5.12
C ALA A 820 -43.28 -0.14 6.05
N ILE A 821 -42.32 0.21 6.92
CA ILE A 821 -42.46 1.36 7.81
C ILE A 821 -42.41 2.67 7.02
N VAL A 822 -41.49 2.80 6.07
CA VAL A 822 -41.43 3.96 5.17
C VAL A 822 -42.75 4.14 4.41
N SER A 823 -43.32 3.05 3.90
CA SER A 823 -44.61 3.06 3.19
C SER A 823 -45.79 3.52 4.06
N ASN A 824 -45.74 3.26 5.36
CA ASN A 824 -46.79 3.60 6.32
C ASN A 824 -46.62 5.02 6.88
N GLU A 825 -45.39 5.50 7.04
CA GLU A 825 -45.09 6.77 7.72
C GLU A 825 -44.86 7.94 6.77
N VAL A 826 -44.58 7.70 5.47
CA VAL A 826 -44.41 8.77 4.48
C VAL A 826 -45.70 8.96 3.65
N PRO A 827 -46.27 10.18 3.61
CA PRO A 827 -47.60 10.42 3.05
C PRO A 827 -47.69 10.16 1.54
N LYS A 828 -48.90 9.83 1.08
CA LYS A 828 -49.24 9.62 -0.33
C LYS A 828 -49.14 10.96 -1.08
N LYS A 829 -48.08 11.21 -1.83
CA LYS A 829 -48.15 12.25 -2.88
C LYS A 829 -49.20 11.82 -3.92
N ALA A 830 -50.19 12.68 -4.18
CA ALA A 830 -51.18 12.48 -5.22
C ALA A 830 -50.50 12.31 -6.59
N LEU A 831 -51.09 11.50 -7.48
CA LEU A 831 -50.69 11.44 -8.89
C LEU A 831 -50.94 12.85 -9.47
N LYS A 832 -49.90 13.68 -9.62
CA LYS A 832 -49.99 14.87 -10.48
C LYS A 832 -50.11 14.36 -11.93
N ASP A 833 -50.87 15.07 -12.76
CA ASP A 833 -51.35 14.75 -14.12
C ASP A 833 -50.33 14.16 -15.14
N ASP A 834 -49.04 14.10 -14.81
CA ASP A 834 -47.99 13.54 -15.67
C ASP A 834 -48.01 12.00 -15.74
N ASP A 835 -48.45 11.30 -14.67
CA ASP A 835 -48.49 9.82 -14.62
C ASP A 835 -49.80 9.24 -15.24
N GLU A 836 -50.87 10.03 -15.42
CA GLU A 836 -52.13 9.57 -16.05
C GLU A 836 -52.08 9.53 -17.59
N ASN A 837 -51.13 10.24 -18.22
CA ASN A 837 -50.99 10.21 -19.68
C ASN A 837 -50.32 8.92 -20.22
N ASP A 838 -49.83 8.04 -19.34
CA ASP A 838 -49.18 6.78 -19.69
C ASP A 838 -50.01 5.85 -20.59
N GLU A 839 -51.33 5.84 -20.40
CA GLU A 839 -52.22 5.00 -21.21
C GLU A 839 -52.46 5.57 -22.62
N LYS A 840 -52.32 6.90 -22.82
CA LYS A 840 -52.51 7.54 -24.13
C LYS A 840 -51.28 7.46 -25.04
N TYR A 841 -50.07 7.44 -24.50
CA TYR A 841 -48.84 7.41 -25.31
C TYR A 841 -48.50 6.03 -25.89
N ALA A 842 -49.17 4.96 -25.44
CA ALA A 842 -49.03 3.61 -25.99
C ALA A 842 -49.92 3.37 -27.23
N ASP A 843 -51.07 4.06 -27.33
CA ASP A 843 -52.03 3.90 -28.43
C ASP A 843 -51.65 4.70 -29.70
N ASP A 844 -50.82 5.75 -29.60
CA ASP A 844 -50.56 6.69 -30.71
C ASP A 844 -49.40 6.26 -31.65
N HIS A 845 -48.70 5.18 -31.33
CA HIS A 845 -47.59 4.65 -32.14
C HIS A 845 -47.73 3.14 -32.34
N GLY A 846 -48.62 2.76 -33.25
CA GLY A 846 -49.01 1.39 -33.54
C GLY A 846 -47.84 0.43 -33.82
N LEU A 847 -47.66 -0.52 -32.92
CA LEU A 847 -47.12 -1.87 -33.18
C LEU A 847 -47.96 -2.86 -32.37
N ALA A 848 -49.07 -3.31 -32.97
CA ALA A 848 -49.83 -4.44 -32.48
C ALA A 848 -49.33 -5.72 -33.17
N SER A 849 -48.90 -6.72 -32.39
CA SER A 849 -49.08 -8.12 -32.77
C SER A 849 -49.91 -8.78 -31.67
N GLY A 850 -51.13 -9.18 -32.03
CA GLY A 850 -52.20 -9.48 -31.11
C GLY A 850 -52.14 -10.87 -30.48
N PHE A 851 -52.89 -11.00 -29.40
CA PHE A 851 -54.06 -11.89 -29.36
C PHE A 851 -55.04 -11.31 -28.34
N MET A 852 -56.23 -10.93 -28.80
CA MET A 852 -57.34 -10.54 -27.94
C MET A 852 -58.01 -11.78 -27.36
N SER A 853 -58.56 -11.66 -26.15
CA SER A 853 -59.95 -12.04 -25.97
C SER A 853 -60.66 -11.07 -25.04
N LYS A 854 -61.56 -10.29 -25.63
CA LYS A 854 -62.55 -9.46 -24.94
C LYS A 854 -63.65 -10.38 -24.40
N LYS A 855 -64.05 -10.19 -23.14
CA LYS A 855 -65.46 -10.35 -22.75
C LYS A 855 -65.85 -9.32 -21.70
N ARG A 856 -66.60 -8.30 -22.15
CA ARG A 856 -67.38 -7.38 -21.33
C ARG A 856 -68.58 -8.12 -20.72
N LYS A 857 -68.97 -7.75 -19.50
CA LYS A 857 -70.39 -7.57 -19.18
C LYS A 857 -70.58 -6.46 -18.13
N ASN A 858 -71.25 -5.41 -18.58
CA ASN A 858 -71.82 -4.32 -17.79
C ASN A 858 -73.13 -4.76 -17.13
N VAL A 859 -73.43 -4.26 -15.92
CA VAL A 859 -74.77 -3.88 -15.43
C VAL A 859 -74.53 -2.76 -14.37
N LEU A 860 -74.63 -1.46 -14.72
CA LEU A 860 -75.78 -0.53 -14.64
C LEU A 860 -76.15 -0.03 -13.23
N GLY A 861 -76.09 1.30 -13.02
CA GLY A 861 -76.52 1.96 -11.78
C GLY A 861 -76.38 3.49 -11.62
N ALA A 862 -76.58 4.30 -12.68
CA ALA A 862 -77.02 5.73 -12.66
C ALA A 862 -76.17 6.83 -11.92
N PRO A 863 -76.50 8.14 -12.02
CA PRO A 863 -76.03 9.05 -13.07
C PRO A 863 -75.16 10.24 -12.59
N LYS A 864 -74.43 10.84 -13.54
CA LYS A 864 -73.61 12.06 -13.39
C LYS A 864 -74.43 13.28 -12.94
N LYS A 865 -73.86 14.09 -12.02
CA LYS A 865 -74.05 15.55 -11.98
C LYS A 865 -72.72 16.26 -11.73
N SER A 866 -72.43 17.20 -12.62
CA SER A 866 -71.33 18.16 -12.57
C SER A 866 -71.39 19.09 -11.35
N LYS A 867 -70.26 19.36 -10.70
CA LYS A 867 -70.05 20.58 -9.90
C LYS A 867 -68.59 21.03 -9.95
N LYS A 868 -68.37 22.26 -10.43
CA LYS A 868 -67.18 23.08 -10.17
C LYS A 868 -66.88 23.08 -8.66
N ARG A 869 -65.61 22.90 -8.28
CA ARG A 869 -65.09 23.34 -6.98
C ARG A 869 -63.69 23.93 -7.14
N GLY A 870 -63.53 25.10 -6.53
CA GLY A 870 -62.38 25.98 -6.69
C GLY A 870 -61.14 25.57 -5.91
N LYS A 871 -60.05 26.22 -6.31
CA LYS A 871 -58.77 26.34 -5.62
C LYS A 871 -58.96 26.54 -4.11
N LYS A 872 -58.43 25.62 -3.33
CA LYS A 872 -58.03 25.83 -1.94
C LYS A 872 -56.54 25.55 -1.87
N ASN A 873 -55.76 26.55 -1.49
CA ASN A 873 -54.37 26.41 -1.10
C ASN A 873 -54.32 25.38 0.05
N ALA A 874 -53.48 24.36 -0.09
CA ALA A 874 -53.21 23.43 0.98
C ALA A 874 -52.04 23.98 1.80
N ASP A 875 -52.38 24.49 2.98
CA ASP A 875 -51.45 24.81 4.07
C ASP A 875 -50.60 23.59 4.45
N ASP A 876 -49.38 23.90 4.87
CA ASP A 876 -48.30 23.01 5.31
C ASP A 876 -48.58 22.40 6.70
N SER A 877 -49.54 21.49 6.77
CA SER A 877 -49.65 20.53 7.86
C SER A 877 -50.48 19.32 7.43
N ASP A 878 -49.82 18.27 6.93
CA ASP A 878 -50.44 16.94 6.84
C ASP A 878 -50.29 16.27 8.23
N PRO A 879 -51.35 16.20 9.07
CA PRO A 879 -51.25 15.69 10.44
C PRO A 879 -50.96 14.18 10.48
N ASP A 880 -51.06 13.51 9.33
CA ASP A 880 -51.05 12.05 9.21
C ASP A 880 -49.68 11.46 8.80
N CYS A 881 -48.62 12.28 8.73
CA CYS A 881 -47.27 11.79 8.42
C CYS A 881 -46.49 11.35 9.68
N GLY A 882 -45.86 10.17 9.60
CA GLY A 882 -45.05 9.58 10.67
C GLY A 882 -43.67 10.22 10.83
N ALA A 883 -42.95 9.83 11.87
CA ALA A 883 -41.71 10.49 12.30
C ALA A 883 -40.64 10.53 11.20
N LEU A 884 -40.48 9.46 10.42
CA LEU A 884 -39.51 9.38 9.32
C LEU A 884 -39.71 10.46 8.25
N ALA A 885 -40.97 10.85 7.99
CA ALA A 885 -41.32 11.83 6.96
C ALA A 885 -41.04 13.27 7.40
N LYS A 886 -40.87 13.50 8.70
CA LYS A 886 -40.66 14.82 9.32
C LYS A 886 -39.18 15.14 9.56
N VAL A 887 -38.27 14.21 9.28
CA VAL A 887 -36.81 14.37 9.42
C VAL A 887 -36.18 14.77 8.07
N GLY A 888 -35.21 15.69 8.11
CA GLY A 888 -34.34 16.03 6.97
C GLY A 888 -33.07 15.20 7.00
N TRP A 889 -32.94 14.19 6.15
CA TRP A 889 -31.79 13.27 6.17
C TRP A 889 -30.59 13.83 5.40
N PHE A 890 -29.39 13.68 5.94
CA PHE A 890 -28.17 13.94 5.17
C PHE A 890 -28.03 12.91 4.05
N ARG A 891 -28.24 11.63 4.36
CA ARG A 891 -28.17 10.52 3.41
C ARG A 891 -29.35 9.56 3.57
N VAL A 892 -29.95 9.12 2.47
CA VAL A 892 -30.87 7.98 2.44
C VAL A 892 -30.29 6.89 1.55
N VAL A 893 -30.15 5.70 2.11
CA VAL A 893 -29.64 4.50 1.44
C VAL A 893 -30.77 3.48 1.36
N LEU A 894 -31.10 3.06 0.15
CA LEU A 894 -32.02 1.95 -0.12
C LEU A 894 -31.20 0.69 -0.35
N ASP A 895 -31.24 -0.24 0.60
CA ASP A 895 -30.63 -1.57 0.44
C ASP A 895 -31.64 -2.56 -0.13
N GLU A 896 -31.20 -3.43 -1.03
CA GLU A 896 -32.07 -4.21 -1.92
C GLU A 896 -33.09 -3.32 -2.65
N ALA A 897 -32.58 -2.27 -3.30
CA ALA A 897 -33.37 -1.21 -3.94
C ALA A 897 -34.37 -1.71 -4.99
N GLN A 898 -34.22 -2.92 -5.54
CA GLN A 898 -35.25 -3.56 -6.38
C GLN A 898 -36.63 -3.65 -5.70
N THR A 899 -36.69 -3.49 -4.39
CA THR A 899 -37.95 -3.36 -3.64
C THR A 899 -38.84 -2.21 -4.15
N ILE A 900 -38.26 -1.16 -4.73
CA ILE A 900 -39.00 -0.03 -5.31
C ILE A 900 -39.17 -0.11 -6.84
N LYS A 901 -38.89 -1.25 -7.47
CA LYS A 901 -38.89 -1.39 -8.94
C LYS A 901 -40.14 -0.84 -9.64
N ASN A 902 -41.32 -1.03 -9.05
CA ASN A 902 -42.57 -0.48 -9.60
C ASN A 902 -42.86 0.91 -9.03
N HIS A 903 -42.63 1.94 -9.84
CA HIS A 903 -42.81 3.36 -9.48
C HIS A 903 -44.23 3.73 -9.03
N ARG A 904 -45.25 2.94 -9.40
CA ARG A 904 -46.66 3.18 -9.04
C ARG A 904 -47.00 2.74 -7.62
N THR A 905 -46.17 1.86 -7.04
CA THR A 905 -46.41 1.32 -5.69
C THR A 905 -46.32 2.41 -4.63
N GLN A 906 -47.02 2.20 -3.50
CA GLN A 906 -46.92 3.13 -2.38
C GLN A 906 -45.50 3.17 -1.80
N VAL A 907 -44.83 2.01 -1.73
CA VAL A 907 -43.46 1.91 -1.23
C VAL A 907 -42.49 2.76 -2.04
N ALA A 908 -42.54 2.68 -3.38
CA ALA A 908 -41.67 3.48 -4.26
C ALA A 908 -41.93 4.98 -4.10
N ARG A 909 -43.20 5.38 -4.08
CA ARG A 909 -43.60 6.78 -3.86
C ARG A 909 -43.18 7.31 -2.50
N ALA A 910 -43.33 6.50 -1.46
CA ALA A 910 -42.90 6.82 -0.09
C ALA A 910 -41.39 7.01 0.00
N CYS A 911 -40.59 6.11 -0.60
CA CYS A 911 -39.13 6.25 -0.64
C CYS A 911 -38.69 7.52 -1.37
N CYS A 912 -39.30 7.85 -2.51
CA CYS A 912 -39.06 9.11 -3.23
C CYS A 912 -39.53 10.35 -2.45
N GLY A 913 -40.47 10.19 -1.52
CA GLY A 913 -40.98 11.25 -0.65
C GLY A 913 -40.04 11.67 0.48
N LEU A 914 -39.06 10.82 0.82
CA LEU A 914 -38.06 11.11 1.85
C LEU A 914 -37.20 12.32 1.47
N ARG A 915 -37.02 13.23 2.43
CA ARG A 915 -36.17 14.41 2.27
C ARG A 915 -34.73 14.03 2.59
N ALA A 916 -33.86 14.16 1.59
CA ALA A 916 -32.47 13.72 1.66
C ALA A 916 -31.55 14.61 0.83
N LYS A 917 -30.33 14.87 1.32
CA LYS A 917 -29.29 15.58 0.55
C LYS A 917 -28.48 14.62 -0.35
N ARG A 918 -28.30 13.38 0.09
CA ARG A 918 -27.59 12.30 -0.62
C ARG A 918 -28.47 11.06 -0.76
N ARG A 919 -28.45 10.41 -1.92
CA ARG A 919 -29.35 9.28 -2.21
C ARG A 919 -28.64 8.10 -2.87
N TRP A 920 -28.76 6.92 -2.27
CA TRP A 920 -28.10 5.71 -2.75
C TRP A 920 -29.08 4.57 -2.97
N CYS A 921 -28.93 3.88 -4.09
CA CYS A 921 -29.57 2.58 -4.35
C CYS A 921 -28.50 1.49 -4.31
N LEU A 922 -28.60 0.55 -3.38
CA LEU A 922 -27.78 -0.65 -3.33
C LEU A 922 -28.62 -1.82 -3.84
N SER A 923 -28.20 -2.51 -4.90
CA SER A 923 -28.97 -3.63 -5.46
C SER A 923 -28.12 -4.60 -6.26
N GLY A 924 -28.17 -5.89 -5.94
CA GLY A 924 -27.56 -6.91 -6.82
C GLY A 924 -28.32 -7.13 -8.14
N THR A 925 -29.58 -6.68 -8.22
CA THR A 925 -30.45 -6.90 -9.38
C THR A 925 -31.22 -5.61 -9.73
N PRO A 926 -30.56 -4.60 -10.33
CA PRO A 926 -31.16 -3.28 -10.57
C PRO A 926 -32.29 -3.28 -11.62
N ILE A 927 -32.46 -4.37 -12.37
CA ILE A 927 -33.58 -4.59 -13.30
C ILE A 927 -34.05 -6.01 -13.06
N GLN A 928 -35.33 -6.20 -12.74
CA GLN A 928 -35.93 -7.52 -12.52
C GLN A 928 -36.95 -7.89 -13.58
N ASN A 929 -37.75 -6.93 -14.03
CA ASN A 929 -38.89 -7.17 -14.91
C ASN A 929 -38.71 -6.43 -16.24
N THR A 930 -38.71 -5.10 -16.21
CA THR A 930 -38.63 -4.26 -17.42
C THR A 930 -37.72 -3.06 -17.18
N ILE A 931 -37.42 -2.32 -18.25
CA ILE A 931 -36.61 -1.10 -18.16
C ILE A 931 -37.24 -0.03 -17.26
N ASP A 932 -38.55 -0.10 -17.03
CA ASP A 932 -39.28 0.78 -16.13
C ASP A 932 -38.83 0.63 -14.67
N ASP A 933 -38.18 -0.49 -14.32
CA ASP A 933 -37.59 -0.69 -13.00
C ASP A 933 -36.55 0.40 -12.68
N LEU A 934 -35.78 0.84 -13.69
CA LEU A 934 -34.79 1.91 -13.54
C LEU A 934 -35.42 3.29 -13.33
N TYR A 935 -36.64 3.51 -13.84
CA TYR A 935 -37.32 4.79 -13.65
C TYR A 935 -37.51 5.09 -12.16
N SER A 936 -37.86 4.07 -11.38
CA SER A 936 -37.98 4.19 -9.92
C SER A 936 -36.69 4.65 -9.25
N TYR A 937 -35.53 4.22 -9.75
CA TYR A 937 -34.22 4.65 -9.24
C TYR A 937 -33.89 6.07 -9.70
N PHE A 938 -34.10 6.41 -10.97
CA PHE A 938 -33.88 7.78 -11.46
C PHE A 938 -34.77 8.80 -10.72
N ARG A 939 -36.03 8.43 -10.45
CA ARG A 939 -36.98 9.22 -9.67
C ARG A 939 -36.55 9.36 -8.21
N PHE A 940 -36.08 8.28 -7.58
CA PHE A 940 -35.55 8.34 -6.21
C PHE A 940 -34.30 9.24 -6.15
N LEU A 941 -33.32 9.02 -7.03
CA LEU A 941 -32.06 9.76 -7.07
C LEU A 941 -32.22 11.24 -7.44
N ARG A 942 -33.37 11.64 -7.99
CA ARG A 942 -33.61 12.97 -8.58
C ARG A 942 -32.61 13.28 -9.70
N TYR A 943 -32.40 12.32 -10.59
CA TYR A 943 -31.45 12.46 -11.69
C TYR A 943 -32.12 13.04 -12.95
N ASP A 944 -32.03 14.35 -13.13
CA ASP A 944 -32.63 15.04 -14.27
C ASP A 944 -31.91 14.79 -15.60
N PRO A 945 -32.64 14.79 -16.74
CA PRO A 945 -34.09 14.94 -16.85
C PRO A 945 -34.86 13.61 -16.66
N TYR A 946 -34.17 12.52 -16.30
CA TYR A 946 -34.73 11.16 -16.28
C TYR A 946 -35.56 10.84 -15.03
N ALA A 947 -35.56 11.72 -14.02
CA ALA A 947 -36.47 11.66 -12.88
C ALA A 947 -37.94 11.90 -13.27
N VAL A 948 -38.18 12.51 -14.44
CA VAL A 948 -39.52 12.77 -15.01
C VAL A 948 -39.90 11.64 -15.98
N TYR A 949 -41.05 11.00 -15.76
CA TYR A 949 -41.44 9.82 -16.54
C TYR A 949 -41.55 10.10 -18.04
N LYS A 950 -42.15 11.22 -18.45
CA LYS A 950 -42.26 11.60 -19.87
C LYS A 950 -40.90 11.71 -20.57
N SER A 951 -39.91 12.27 -19.88
CA SER A 951 -38.54 12.38 -20.37
C SER A 951 -37.87 11.01 -20.43
N PHE A 952 -37.95 10.22 -19.35
CA PHE A 952 -37.47 8.84 -19.33
C PHE A 952 -38.07 8.00 -20.47
N TYR A 953 -39.39 8.08 -20.65
CA TYR A 953 -40.13 7.36 -21.68
C TYR A 953 -39.65 7.74 -23.08
N SER A 954 -39.63 9.03 -23.42
CA SER A 954 -39.27 9.51 -24.76
C SER A 954 -37.79 9.38 -25.09
N THR A 955 -36.90 9.44 -24.09
CA THR A 955 -35.44 9.50 -24.33
C THR A 955 -34.68 8.20 -24.06
N ILE A 956 -35.27 7.27 -23.29
CA ILE A 956 -34.72 5.95 -22.97
C ILE A 956 -35.63 4.84 -23.51
N LYS A 957 -36.89 4.77 -23.06
CA LYS A 957 -37.79 3.63 -23.36
C LYS A 957 -38.15 3.54 -24.84
N VAL A 958 -38.57 4.64 -25.46
CA VAL A 958 -38.94 4.69 -26.89
C VAL A 958 -37.74 4.42 -27.82
N PRO A 959 -36.54 5.01 -27.58
CA PRO A 959 -35.37 4.65 -28.37
C PRO A 959 -35.00 3.17 -28.28
N ILE A 960 -35.14 2.54 -27.11
CA ILE A 960 -34.91 1.10 -26.95
C ILE A 960 -35.94 0.28 -27.73
N SER A 961 -37.23 0.67 -27.72
CA SER A 961 -38.26 -0.05 -28.47
C SER A 961 -38.15 0.14 -29.99
N ARG A 962 -37.69 1.31 -30.46
CA ARG A 962 -37.48 1.59 -31.89
C ARG A 962 -36.20 0.99 -32.47
N ASN A 963 -35.11 1.04 -31.71
CA ASN A 963 -33.82 0.47 -32.09
C ASN A 963 -33.07 0.04 -30.81
N SER A 964 -33.27 -1.22 -30.44
CA SER A 964 -32.74 -1.78 -29.19
C SER A 964 -31.22 -1.60 -29.06
N GLN A 965 -30.46 -1.81 -30.14
CA GLN A 965 -29.00 -1.70 -30.12
C GLN A 965 -28.52 -0.28 -29.81
N ILE A 966 -29.12 0.74 -30.44
CA ILE A 966 -28.75 2.14 -30.21
C ILE A 966 -29.33 2.64 -28.87
N GLY A 967 -30.57 2.25 -28.56
CA GLY A 967 -31.25 2.61 -27.31
C GLY A 967 -30.53 2.09 -26.07
N TYR A 968 -30.10 0.82 -26.08
CA TYR A 968 -29.33 0.26 -24.96
C TYR A 968 -27.94 0.87 -24.84
N LYS A 969 -27.25 1.21 -25.96
CA LYS A 969 -25.97 1.96 -25.90
C LYS A 969 -26.14 3.32 -25.24
N LYS A 970 -27.22 4.03 -25.56
CA LYS A 970 -27.56 5.32 -24.93
C LYS A 970 -27.84 5.16 -23.44
N LEU A 971 -28.63 4.14 -23.06
CA LEU A 971 -28.88 3.83 -21.65
C LEU A 971 -27.60 3.45 -20.91
N GLN A 972 -26.72 2.65 -21.51
CA GLN A 972 -25.43 2.28 -20.93
C GLN A 972 -24.55 3.52 -20.68
N ALA A 973 -24.55 4.49 -21.59
CA ALA A 973 -23.82 5.75 -21.39
C ALA A 973 -24.37 6.54 -20.19
N ILE A 974 -25.69 6.59 -20.03
CA ILE A 974 -26.36 7.24 -18.89
C ILE A 974 -26.02 6.48 -17.59
N LEU A 975 -26.15 5.15 -17.59
CA LEU A 975 -25.86 4.32 -16.42
C LEU A 975 -24.40 4.37 -16.00
N LYS A 976 -23.44 4.45 -16.94
CA LYS A 976 -22.00 4.66 -16.62
C LYS A 976 -21.77 5.94 -15.82
N ALA A 977 -22.65 6.94 -15.96
CA ALA A 977 -22.53 8.19 -15.21
C ALA A 977 -23.10 8.10 -13.78
N ILE A 978 -23.96 7.14 -13.45
CA ILE A 978 -24.66 7.10 -12.14
C ILE A 978 -24.65 5.74 -11.44
N MET A 979 -24.17 4.67 -12.09
CA MET A 979 -24.18 3.31 -11.59
C MET A 979 -22.80 2.66 -11.68
N LEU A 980 -22.37 2.04 -10.57
CA LEU A 980 -21.24 1.12 -10.53
C LEU A 980 -21.80 -0.30 -10.40
N ARG A 981 -21.48 -1.21 -11.33
CA ARG A 981 -21.98 -2.59 -11.33
C ARG A 981 -20.84 -3.58 -11.54
N ARG A 982 -20.65 -4.49 -10.57
CA ARG A 982 -19.73 -5.64 -10.63
C ARG A 982 -20.48 -6.92 -10.24
N THR A 983 -20.27 -8.02 -10.94
CA THR A 983 -20.94 -9.32 -10.68
C THR A 983 -19.94 -10.36 -10.17
N LYS A 984 -20.38 -11.47 -9.54
CA LYS A 984 -19.51 -12.58 -9.10
C LYS A 984 -18.81 -13.26 -10.28
N GLY A 985 -19.52 -13.33 -11.40
CA GLY A 985 -18.97 -13.79 -12.68
C GLY A 985 -18.39 -12.67 -13.53
N THR A 986 -18.27 -11.44 -13.00
CA THR A 986 -17.39 -10.48 -13.63
C THR A 986 -16.02 -11.08 -13.51
N LEU A 987 -15.40 -11.27 -14.67
CA LEU A 987 -14.07 -11.80 -14.75
C LEU A 987 -13.14 -10.60 -14.64
N LEU A 988 -12.31 -10.59 -13.61
CA LEU A 988 -11.06 -9.87 -13.69
C LEU A 988 -10.00 -10.93 -14.02
N ASP A 989 -9.25 -10.71 -15.09
CA ASP A 989 -8.16 -11.61 -15.51
C ASP A 989 -8.63 -13.03 -15.86
N GLY A 990 -9.84 -13.17 -16.41
CA GLY A 990 -10.37 -14.49 -16.81
C GLY A 990 -10.76 -15.39 -15.63
N GLN A 991 -10.60 -14.92 -14.40
CA GLN A 991 -11.06 -15.60 -13.18
C GLN A 991 -12.26 -14.85 -12.57
N PRO A 992 -13.20 -15.55 -11.93
CA PRO A 992 -14.32 -14.92 -11.23
C PRO A 992 -13.82 -13.96 -10.13
N ILE A 993 -14.37 -12.74 -10.05
CA ILE A 993 -14.06 -11.77 -8.96
C ILE A 993 -14.16 -12.40 -7.56
N ILE A 994 -15.01 -13.43 -7.40
CA ILE A 994 -15.03 -14.28 -6.21
C ILE A 994 -14.94 -15.73 -6.65
N ASN A 995 -13.88 -16.43 -6.24
CA ASN A 995 -13.73 -17.86 -6.44
C ASN A 995 -14.48 -18.61 -5.33
N LEU A 996 -15.77 -18.91 -5.57
CA LEU A 996 -16.56 -19.73 -4.66
C LEU A 996 -16.22 -21.22 -4.88
N PRO A 997 -16.16 -22.04 -3.82
CA PRO A 997 -16.02 -23.49 -4.00
C PRO A 997 -17.15 -24.04 -4.90
N PRO A 998 -16.92 -25.15 -5.63
CA PRO A 998 -17.93 -25.75 -6.49
C PRO A 998 -19.24 -25.94 -5.74
N LYS A 999 -20.32 -25.34 -6.25
CA LYS A 999 -21.65 -25.49 -5.65
C LYS A 999 -22.05 -26.96 -5.73
N THR A 1000 -21.96 -27.66 -4.60
CA THR A 1000 -22.43 -29.04 -4.49
C THR A 1000 -23.94 -28.99 -4.29
N ILE A 1001 -24.70 -29.24 -5.37
CA ILE A 1001 -26.15 -29.31 -5.30
C ILE A 1001 -26.53 -30.75 -4.94
N ASN A 1002 -26.75 -31.01 -3.66
CA ASN A 1002 -27.39 -32.25 -3.24
C ASN A 1002 -28.90 -32.12 -3.45
N LEU A 1003 -29.39 -32.68 -4.56
CA LEU A 1003 -30.81 -32.85 -4.80
C LEU A 1003 -31.31 -34.01 -3.95
N SER A 1004 -31.71 -33.72 -2.71
CA SER A 1004 -32.49 -34.67 -1.92
C SER A 1004 -33.90 -34.73 -2.49
N LYS A 1005 -34.24 -35.83 -3.16
CA LYS A 1005 -35.65 -36.15 -3.41
C LYS A 1005 -36.29 -36.43 -2.05
N VAL A 1006 -37.09 -35.49 -1.58
CA VAL A 1006 -37.99 -35.74 -0.47
C VAL A 1006 -39.13 -36.56 -1.04
N ASP A 1007 -39.14 -37.85 -0.75
CA ASP A 1007 -40.32 -38.66 -1.02
C ASP A 1007 -41.40 -38.21 -0.04
N PHE A 1008 -42.32 -37.41 -0.57
CA PHE A 1008 -43.52 -37.04 0.15
C PHE A 1008 -44.21 -38.29 0.69
N SER A 1009 -44.67 -38.21 1.94
CA SER A 1009 -45.60 -39.20 2.48
C SER A 1009 -46.84 -39.28 1.57
N VAL A 1010 -47.64 -40.34 1.74
CA VAL A 1010 -48.89 -40.50 0.98
C VAL A 1010 -49.80 -39.27 1.20
N GLU A 1011 -49.85 -38.73 2.42
CA GLU A 1011 -50.62 -37.53 2.73
C GLU A 1011 -50.04 -36.28 2.04
N GLU A 1012 -48.73 -36.03 2.15
CA GLU A 1012 -48.07 -34.86 1.56
C GLU A 1012 -48.16 -34.87 0.03
N ARG A 1013 -48.01 -36.06 -0.59
CA ARG A 1013 -48.13 -36.23 -2.03
C ARG A 1013 -49.57 -35.97 -2.49
N SER A 1014 -50.57 -36.42 -1.72
CA SER A 1014 -51.97 -36.10 -2.01
C SER A 1014 -52.25 -34.60 -1.92
N PHE A 1015 -51.68 -33.92 -0.92
CA PHE A 1015 -51.84 -32.48 -0.72
C PHE A 1015 -51.22 -31.68 -1.86
N TYR A 1016 -49.97 -31.97 -2.22
CA TYR A 1016 -49.29 -31.27 -3.32
C TYR A 1016 -49.90 -31.57 -4.69
N THR A 1017 -50.37 -32.80 -4.94
CA THR A 1017 -51.05 -33.15 -6.20
C THR A 1017 -52.38 -32.41 -6.30
N LYS A 1018 -53.11 -32.27 -5.19
CA LYS A 1018 -54.34 -31.49 -5.14
C LYS A 1018 -54.07 -30.00 -5.34
N LEU A 1019 -53.06 -29.45 -4.66
CA LEU A 1019 -52.64 -28.06 -4.82
C LEU A 1019 -52.20 -27.75 -6.26
N GLU A 1020 -51.45 -28.66 -6.91
CA GLU A 1020 -51.07 -28.52 -8.32
C GLU A 1020 -52.29 -28.58 -9.25
N SER A 1021 -53.21 -29.53 -9.02
CA SER A 1021 -54.46 -29.65 -9.78
C SER A 1021 -55.31 -28.39 -9.66
N ASP A 1022 -55.50 -27.90 -8.44
CA ASP A 1022 -56.29 -26.70 -8.15
C ASP A 1022 -55.63 -25.46 -8.76
N SER A 1023 -54.31 -25.33 -8.65
CA SER A 1023 -53.54 -24.24 -9.25
C SER A 1023 -53.56 -24.28 -10.78
N ARG A 1024 -53.42 -25.46 -11.41
CA ARG A 1024 -53.52 -25.64 -12.87
C ARG A 1024 -54.94 -25.38 -13.38
N SER A 1025 -55.95 -25.71 -12.59
CA SER A 1025 -57.35 -25.43 -12.92
C SER A 1025 -57.61 -23.93 -12.88
N GLN A 1026 -57.16 -23.23 -11.82
CA GLN A 1026 -57.18 -21.76 -11.76
C GLN A 1026 -56.41 -21.10 -12.91
N PHE A 1027 -55.27 -21.66 -13.32
CA PHE A 1027 -54.47 -21.13 -14.43
C PHE A 1027 -55.07 -21.43 -15.82
N LYS A 1028 -55.96 -22.41 -15.93
CA LYS A 1028 -56.73 -22.67 -17.17
C LYS A 1028 -58.03 -21.87 -17.24
N GLU A 1029 -58.53 -21.40 -16.10
CA GLU A 1029 -59.68 -20.48 -16.01
C GLU A 1029 -59.27 -19.00 -16.17
N LEU A 1030 -57.99 -18.67 -15.96
CA LEU A 1030 -57.35 -17.40 -16.34
C LEU A 1030 -56.91 -17.42 -17.81
#